data_AF-A0A9W7DK36-F1
#
_entry.id   AF-A0A9W7DK36-F1
#
_cell.length_a   1.000
_cell.length_b   1.000
_cell.length_c   1.000
_cell.angle_alpha   90.00
_cell.angle_beta   90.00
_cell.angle_gamma   90.00
#
_symmetry.space_group_name_H-M   'P 1'
#
loop_
_entity.id
_entity.type
_entity.pdbx_description
1 polymer ?
#
loop_
_entity_poly.entity_id
_entity_poly.type
_entity_poly.pdbx_seq_one_letter_code
_entity_poly.pdbx_strand_id
1 'polypeptide(L)'
;MISEMNTKFYAFMDQTSSQMLRLSNEIATTLINKMNGMLDANLKKVVEYLISDWMAMVKQPEFPGAETLLTSTMNTFLFVCSSEKEKVSNLVSTFCMELAGMIGSKILQVTGNDGNSCLKLSLDTTVDELVVLDDAYWKIMAYLRNKNDDGKFDYFYLKYFHYIHSFMDNNFVSLKPDVQDQFVLVENNLLRLFNGTRSLPRDYNSNDHETIYKNVLLSQDLFNQYDALLNMILKSLDNSKVKTRSRAVKQLSLLITRDNSLLMVPSIKNSLAARMNESFASVRDSIIDLLSAYLLSNPKAVNEFASIVAGRISDDSLSVRKKSINLTQKLYLFTDDIQIKSMFCGKLIRRLDDEEDTICDIASGALLEMWLLKMYSLYEEAQLQMSEQLKLFIKTTTEVMITVSSFSDKSEKYFERFLKEQVFHITPVNKNNYSKLMESIHLIIDSVFETVTENSQAGNDNAKTIVGKCMGLLSMLVKCNGLLISQDQLVSLQPYFTDETLTGDSLCYYTLQIFRLTLPHMTALKPNFVVACKTSLLKRLTKFNVRELDEAMPCMWFLCSYDNDTSVLAKACISSTRLIRQYVGEIKRKPDMKPDGRLQRLVFLLGNFGRHCNFENHKDMFLAADIGMRKGESVVSLIVKHLICFCGNNAAVQLKRIAIKNLINVCISTPKLFLSPQILKIIDSAFEEKSDISLQDAVINELGAFLELEEKKTIDRNGLDNKDSKTVELDVQVFHGRSASYVNDGICASLVQRYLPHVLRNCLYDQDEHSLKAIHFLQLIVRVGFANPKLCIPTIIALESSTVLLIRQVALTMHEDLFDKHESLIESSYVDGLKLAVTYRKKFVGSRHLIHETGFLKNFVKVSHSDSKTTTTKKFLKMIWRPLNTLDSEDVFEKSQQELADVRDYLYYIAANFSGVTLKNQDEVLSLIASIEKLTMSLVNRLSNILEEQGAKQEDYPKLANMASCIIVLSRLKRCTVDQYGVTSEKITKYYESNQSSKEFKVAVNKNDSFPVVTFEGVMFDEMSDSVDNEFYEQIIKIATETV
;
A
#
# COMPACT_ATOMS: atom_id res chain seq x y z
N MET A 1 -18.67 -57.86 59.99
CA MET A 1 -18.06 -58.56 58.85
C MET A 1 -18.33 -57.85 57.52
N ILE A 2 -19.59 -57.67 57.11
CA ILE A 2 -19.94 -56.97 55.85
C ILE A 2 -19.54 -55.48 55.86
N SER A 3 -19.79 -54.73 56.95
CA SER A 3 -19.38 -53.31 57.00
C SER A 3 -17.85 -53.15 57.00
N GLU A 4 -17.12 -54.07 57.63
CA GLU A 4 -15.66 -54.08 57.66
C GLU A 4 -15.05 -54.46 56.30
N MET A 5 -15.68 -55.39 55.57
CA MET A 5 -15.33 -55.70 54.17
C MET A 5 -15.59 -54.51 53.25
N ASN A 6 -16.74 -53.83 53.39
CA ASN A 6 -17.04 -52.63 52.61
C ASN A 6 -16.02 -51.52 52.90
N THR A 7 -15.69 -51.27 54.17
CA THR A 7 -14.69 -50.25 54.55
C THR A 7 -13.31 -50.55 53.96
N LYS A 8 -12.87 -51.82 53.97
CA LYS A 8 -11.62 -52.24 53.32
C LYS A 8 -11.67 -52.13 51.80
N PHE A 9 -12.83 -52.39 51.19
CA PHE A 9 -13.03 -52.25 49.75
C PHE A 9 -12.95 -50.80 49.29
N TYR A 10 -13.61 -49.87 49.99
CA TYR A 10 -13.51 -48.43 49.71
C TYR A 10 -12.07 -47.93 49.85
N ALA A 11 -11.38 -48.30 50.94
CA ALA A 11 -9.97 -47.94 51.13
C ALA A 11 -9.06 -48.52 50.02
N PHE A 12 -9.32 -49.76 49.58
CA PHE A 12 -8.61 -50.36 48.45
C PHE A 12 -8.88 -49.61 47.14
N MET A 13 -10.13 -49.22 46.89
CA MET A 13 -10.52 -48.49 45.68
C MET A 13 -9.86 -47.12 45.61
N ASP A 14 -9.87 -46.36 46.70
CA ASP A 14 -9.21 -45.06 46.77
C ASP A 14 -7.69 -45.19 46.62
N GLN A 15 -7.10 -46.19 47.27
CA GLN A 15 -5.67 -46.48 47.11
C GLN A 15 -5.32 -46.81 45.66
N THR A 16 -6.12 -47.66 45.01
CA THR A 16 -5.90 -48.09 43.62
C THR A 16 -6.08 -46.93 42.63
N SER A 17 -7.14 -46.13 42.81
CA SER A 17 -7.39 -44.90 42.02
C SER A 17 -6.24 -43.90 42.18
N SER A 18 -5.77 -43.68 43.41
CA SER A 18 -4.64 -42.78 43.68
C SER A 18 -3.33 -43.28 43.08
N GLN A 19 -3.06 -44.59 43.10
CA GLN A 19 -1.87 -45.20 42.49
C GLN A 19 -1.92 -45.08 40.96
N MET A 20 -3.08 -45.32 40.35
CA MET A 20 -3.30 -45.14 38.92
C MET A 20 -3.04 -43.69 38.48
N LEU A 21 -3.59 -42.71 39.20
CA LEU A 21 -3.35 -41.30 38.93
C LEU A 21 -1.88 -40.92 39.10
N ARG A 22 -1.19 -41.45 40.12
CA ARG A 22 0.26 -41.25 40.30
C ARG A 22 1.06 -41.79 39.12
N LEU A 23 0.81 -43.03 38.70
CA LEU A 23 1.49 -43.64 37.55
C LEU A 23 1.25 -42.83 36.26
N SER A 24 0.01 -42.42 36.03
CA SER A 24 -0.35 -41.58 34.87
C SER A 24 0.38 -40.23 34.87
N ASN A 25 0.46 -39.58 36.04
CA ASN A 25 1.22 -38.35 36.22
C ASN A 25 2.74 -38.54 36.08
N GLU A 26 3.29 -39.67 36.52
CA GLU A 26 4.70 -40.03 36.32
C GLU A 26 5.03 -40.23 34.84
N ILE A 27 4.15 -40.88 34.08
CA ILE A 27 4.27 -41.02 32.62
C ILE A 27 4.29 -39.64 31.96
N ALA A 28 3.32 -38.78 32.31
CA ALA A 28 3.23 -37.41 31.79
C ALA A 28 4.49 -36.59 32.10
N THR A 29 4.98 -36.67 33.34
CA THR A 29 6.18 -35.94 33.78
C THR A 29 7.44 -36.46 33.09
N THR A 30 7.54 -37.77 32.89
CA THR A 30 8.67 -38.41 32.19
C THR A 30 8.72 -37.97 30.72
N LEU A 31 7.56 -37.83 30.07
CA LEU A 31 7.48 -37.28 28.71
C LEU A 31 8.03 -35.85 28.67
N ILE A 32 7.65 -34.96 29.60
CA ILE A 32 8.20 -33.60 29.67
C ILE A 32 9.70 -33.61 29.90
N ASN A 33 10.20 -34.42 30.83
CA ASN A 33 11.63 -34.47 31.16
C ASN A 33 12.46 -34.93 29.97
N LYS A 34 12.01 -35.95 29.22
CA LYS A 34 12.66 -36.39 27.97
C LYS A 34 12.64 -35.29 26.91
N MET A 35 11.51 -34.59 26.76
CA MET A 35 11.40 -33.46 25.83
C MET A 35 12.33 -32.30 26.22
N ASN A 36 12.52 -32.00 27.50
CA ASN A 36 13.39 -30.90 27.93
C ASN A 36 14.89 -31.23 27.78
N GLY A 37 15.27 -32.51 27.84
CA GLY A 37 16.66 -32.96 27.72
C GLY A 37 17.20 -32.97 26.29
N MET A 38 16.42 -33.43 25.29
CA MET A 38 16.86 -33.59 23.90
C MET A 38 15.69 -33.52 22.90
N LEU A 39 15.04 -32.36 22.74
CA LEU A 39 13.98 -32.21 21.74
C LEU A 39 14.54 -32.13 20.31
N ASP A 40 14.64 -33.27 19.62
CA ASP A 40 14.96 -33.35 18.20
C ASP A 40 13.70 -33.62 17.34
N ALA A 41 13.86 -33.61 16.00
CA ALA A 41 12.75 -33.83 15.08
C ALA A 41 12.16 -35.24 15.17
N ASN A 42 12.96 -36.24 15.56
CA ASN A 42 12.52 -37.63 15.68
C ASN A 42 11.68 -37.83 16.93
N LEU A 43 12.14 -37.32 18.08
CA LEU A 43 11.40 -37.39 19.35
C LEU A 43 10.06 -36.67 19.24
N LYS A 44 9.99 -35.52 18.55
CA LYS A 44 8.72 -34.84 18.26
C LYS A 44 7.72 -35.76 17.57
N LYS A 45 8.13 -36.43 16.49
CA LYS A 45 7.26 -37.38 15.77
C LYS A 45 6.82 -38.55 16.65
N VAL A 46 7.72 -39.10 17.47
CA VAL A 46 7.40 -40.20 18.39
C VAL A 46 6.33 -39.78 19.40
N VAL A 47 6.48 -38.59 20.00
CA VAL A 47 5.48 -38.06 20.95
C VAL A 47 4.17 -37.74 20.24
N GLU A 48 4.20 -37.14 19.05
CA GLU A 48 3.00 -36.90 18.24
C GLU A 48 2.25 -38.20 17.93
N TYR A 49 2.95 -39.27 17.52
CA TYR A 49 2.32 -40.57 17.27
C TYR A 49 1.74 -41.17 18.55
N LEU A 50 2.46 -41.12 19.67
CA LEU A 50 1.96 -41.62 20.95
C LEU A 50 0.65 -40.92 21.38
N ILE A 51 0.61 -39.59 21.32
CA ILE A 51 -0.59 -38.81 21.66
C ILE A 51 -1.70 -39.07 20.64
N SER A 52 -1.38 -39.20 19.35
CA SER A 52 -2.35 -39.53 18.31
C SER A 52 -2.98 -40.90 18.52
N ASP A 53 -2.20 -41.90 18.92
CA ASP A 53 -2.68 -43.25 19.23
C ASP A 53 -3.61 -43.23 20.44
N TRP A 54 -3.24 -42.53 21.51
CA TRP A 54 -4.11 -42.35 22.68
C TRP A 54 -5.42 -41.64 22.32
N MET A 55 -5.37 -40.61 21.48
CA MET A 55 -6.57 -39.93 20.98
C MET A 55 -7.46 -40.81 20.09
N ALA A 56 -6.87 -41.75 19.34
CA ALA A 56 -7.62 -42.73 18.56
C ALA A 56 -8.28 -43.77 19.49
N MET A 57 -7.54 -44.24 20.50
CA MET A 57 -8.01 -45.21 21.50
C MET A 57 -9.11 -44.65 22.41
N VAL A 58 -9.10 -43.36 22.75
CA VAL A 58 -10.11 -42.76 23.64
C VAL A 58 -11.55 -42.92 23.14
N LYS A 59 -11.78 -43.04 21.83
CA LYS A 59 -13.13 -43.26 21.28
C LYS A 59 -13.63 -44.70 21.47
N GLN A 60 -12.74 -45.63 21.79
CA GLN A 60 -13.04 -47.05 21.84
C GLN A 60 -13.23 -47.48 23.30
N PRO A 61 -14.35 -48.14 23.66
CA PRO A 61 -14.61 -48.61 25.03
C PRO A 61 -13.59 -49.63 25.52
N GLU A 62 -12.86 -50.27 24.61
CA GLU A 62 -11.80 -51.24 24.90
C GLU A 62 -10.54 -50.63 25.54
N PHE A 63 -10.40 -49.30 25.53
CA PHE A 63 -9.23 -48.61 26.07
C PHE A 63 -9.61 -47.55 27.11
N PRO A 64 -10.25 -47.94 28.23
CA PRO A 64 -10.75 -46.99 29.23
C PRO A 64 -9.63 -46.20 29.95
N GLY A 65 -8.39 -46.72 29.92
CA GLY A 65 -7.21 -46.04 30.45
C GLY A 65 -6.63 -44.94 29.57
N ALA A 66 -6.98 -44.91 28.27
CA ALA A 66 -6.50 -43.88 27.35
C ALA A 66 -6.98 -42.48 27.77
N GLU A 67 -8.21 -42.37 28.30
CA GLU A 67 -8.73 -41.10 28.82
C GLU A 67 -7.90 -40.63 30.02
N THR A 68 -7.57 -41.52 30.95
CA THR A 68 -6.83 -41.15 32.18
C THR A 68 -5.41 -40.68 31.87
N LEU A 69 -4.75 -41.31 30.91
CA LEU A 69 -3.45 -40.89 30.38
C LEU A 69 -3.55 -39.52 29.70
N LEU A 70 -4.56 -39.29 28.86
CA LEU A 70 -4.77 -37.99 28.22
C LEU A 70 -5.09 -36.89 29.24
N THR A 71 -5.90 -37.16 30.26
CA THR A 71 -6.25 -36.20 31.32
C THR A 71 -5.00 -35.75 32.09
N SER A 72 -4.11 -36.70 32.42
CA SER A 72 -2.87 -36.40 33.17
C SER A 72 -1.84 -35.67 32.29
N THR A 73 -1.69 -36.09 31.04
CA THR A 73 -0.80 -35.42 30.08
C THR A 73 -1.27 -34.02 29.72
N MET A 74 -2.56 -33.84 29.49
CA MET A 74 -3.16 -32.54 29.19
C MET A 74 -2.99 -31.56 30.36
N ASN A 75 -3.26 -31.98 31.60
CA ASN A 75 -2.96 -31.17 32.79
C ASN A 75 -1.50 -30.74 32.85
N THR A 76 -0.58 -31.67 32.56
CA THR A 76 0.86 -31.40 32.54
C THR A 76 1.23 -30.40 31.44
N PHE A 77 0.66 -30.53 30.24
CA PHE A 77 0.88 -29.58 29.14
C PHE A 77 0.35 -28.18 29.46
N LEU A 78 -0.85 -28.08 30.02
CA LEU A 78 -1.43 -26.80 30.46
C LEU A 78 -0.57 -26.12 31.54
N PHE A 79 -0.05 -26.90 32.48
CA PHE A 79 0.88 -26.40 33.50
C PHE A 79 2.18 -25.85 32.88
N VAL A 80 2.79 -26.59 31.95
CA VAL A 80 4.01 -26.14 31.24
C VAL A 80 3.78 -24.88 30.40
N CYS A 81 2.60 -24.75 29.78
CA CYS A 81 2.26 -23.57 28.98
C CYS A 81 1.96 -22.33 29.83
N SER A 82 1.43 -22.52 31.04
CA SER A 82 1.08 -21.42 31.96
C SER A 82 2.22 -21.00 32.89
N SER A 83 3.22 -21.85 33.11
CA SER A 83 4.36 -21.53 33.97
C SER A 83 5.35 -20.59 33.27
N GLU A 84 5.52 -19.36 33.78
CA GLU A 84 6.55 -18.42 33.32
C GLU A 84 7.97 -18.77 33.80
N LYS A 85 8.13 -19.85 34.57
CA LYS A 85 9.41 -20.22 35.18
C LYS A 85 10.43 -20.67 34.12
N GLU A 86 11.65 -20.14 34.22
CA GLU A 86 12.81 -20.38 33.30
C GLU A 86 13.27 -21.84 33.14
N LYS A 87 12.61 -22.81 33.79
CA LYS A 87 13.06 -24.22 33.82
C LYS A 87 12.75 -25.01 32.54
N VAL A 88 11.80 -24.57 31.71
CA VAL A 88 11.39 -25.29 30.49
C VAL A 88 11.68 -24.45 29.26
N SER A 89 12.31 -25.08 28.24
CA SER A 89 12.63 -24.36 27.02
C SER A 89 11.36 -23.89 26.28
N ASN A 90 11.43 -22.74 25.62
CA ASN A 90 10.32 -22.21 24.83
C ASN A 90 9.88 -23.18 23.72
N LEU A 91 10.82 -23.96 23.17
CA LEU A 91 10.55 -24.93 22.13
C LEU A 91 9.62 -26.03 22.64
N VAL A 92 9.87 -26.54 23.84
CA VAL A 92 9.04 -27.55 24.51
C VAL A 92 7.67 -26.96 24.86
N SER A 93 7.62 -25.75 25.43
CA SER A 93 6.35 -25.06 25.73
C SER A 93 5.47 -24.90 24.48
N THR A 94 6.04 -24.45 23.35
CA THR A 94 5.29 -24.33 22.09
C THR A 94 4.81 -25.67 21.53
N PHE A 95 5.56 -26.75 21.77
CA PHE A 95 5.20 -28.10 21.33
C PHE A 95 4.14 -28.73 22.23
N CYS A 96 4.21 -28.53 23.56
CA CYS A 96 3.14 -28.91 24.48
C CYS A 96 1.82 -28.19 24.13
N MET A 97 1.88 -26.92 23.76
CA MET A 97 0.71 -26.17 23.29
C MET A 97 0.10 -26.76 22.02
N GLU A 98 0.94 -27.23 21.08
CA GLU A 98 0.52 -27.93 19.87
C GLU A 98 -0.22 -29.23 20.19
N LEU A 99 0.35 -30.08 21.04
CA LEU A 99 -0.27 -31.34 21.44
C LEU A 99 -1.56 -31.11 22.24
N ALA A 100 -1.58 -30.12 23.13
CA ALA A 100 -2.77 -29.74 23.89
C ALA A 100 -3.89 -29.23 22.96
N GLY A 101 -3.57 -28.46 21.92
CA GLY A 101 -4.53 -28.04 20.90
C GLY A 101 -5.08 -29.20 20.08
N MET A 102 -4.25 -30.22 19.76
CA MET A 102 -4.72 -31.45 19.10
C MET A 102 -5.70 -32.22 19.97
N ILE A 103 -5.41 -32.38 21.27
CA ILE A 103 -6.32 -32.99 22.25
C ILE A 103 -7.62 -32.19 22.33
N GLY A 104 -7.55 -30.87 22.43
CA GLY A 104 -8.73 -29.99 22.44
C GLY A 104 -9.60 -30.12 21.20
N SER A 105 -8.98 -30.18 20.02
CA SER A 105 -9.73 -30.42 18.77
C SER A 105 -10.41 -31.78 18.77
N LYS A 106 -9.81 -32.80 19.40
CA LYS A 106 -10.41 -34.13 19.52
C LYS A 106 -11.58 -34.13 20.50
N ILE A 107 -11.46 -33.39 21.61
CA ILE A 107 -12.56 -33.16 22.56
C ILE A 107 -13.76 -32.58 21.83
N LEU A 108 -13.57 -31.48 21.08
CA LEU A 108 -14.64 -30.86 20.26
C LEU A 108 -15.25 -31.82 19.23
N GLN A 109 -14.41 -32.67 18.60
CA GLN A 109 -14.91 -33.66 17.65
C GLN A 109 -15.84 -34.68 18.31
N VAL A 110 -15.57 -35.06 19.55
CA VAL A 110 -16.39 -36.04 20.29
C VAL A 110 -17.62 -35.38 20.88
N THR A 111 -17.55 -34.15 21.40
CA THR A 111 -18.73 -33.41 21.89
C THR A 111 -19.75 -33.20 20.77
N GLY A 112 -19.30 -32.81 19.57
CA GLY A 112 -20.19 -32.48 18.45
C GLY A 112 -20.92 -31.14 18.63
N ASN A 113 -21.75 -30.77 17.65
CA ASN A 113 -22.58 -29.55 17.67
C ASN A 113 -23.90 -29.73 18.41
N ASP A 114 -24.28 -30.97 18.71
CA ASP A 114 -25.48 -31.28 19.47
C ASP A 114 -25.22 -30.87 20.92
N GLY A 115 -25.94 -29.85 21.37
CA GLY A 115 -25.85 -29.27 22.71
C GLY A 115 -26.29 -30.20 23.84
N ASN A 116 -25.93 -31.49 23.79
CA ASN A 116 -25.89 -32.33 24.97
C ASN A 116 -24.82 -31.76 25.89
N SER A 117 -25.27 -30.90 26.80
CA SER A 117 -24.56 -30.49 27.99
C SER A 117 -23.81 -31.69 28.55
N CYS A 118 -22.51 -31.49 28.79
CA CYS A 118 -21.65 -32.41 29.52
C CYS A 118 -22.46 -33.16 30.60
N LEU A 119 -22.59 -34.49 30.48
CA LEU A 119 -23.32 -35.35 31.44
C LEU A 119 -22.52 -35.52 32.74
N LYS A 120 -21.99 -34.41 33.24
CA LYS A 120 -21.13 -34.35 34.41
C LYS A 120 -22.00 -34.36 35.65
N LEU A 121 -21.54 -35.11 36.65
CA LEU A 121 -22.12 -35.05 37.98
C LEU A 121 -21.78 -33.69 38.60
N SER A 122 -22.81 -32.90 38.83
CA SER A 122 -22.78 -31.61 39.52
C SER A 122 -23.87 -31.57 40.60
N LEU A 123 -23.88 -30.53 41.44
CA LEU A 123 -24.94 -30.33 42.44
C LEU A 123 -26.33 -30.18 41.80
N ASP A 124 -26.39 -29.81 40.53
CA ASP A 124 -27.63 -29.60 39.77
C ASP A 124 -28.11 -30.84 39.00
N THR A 125 -27.38 -31.97 39.10
CA THR A 125 -27.70 -33.21 38.36
C THR A 125 -29.13 -33.67 38.64
N THR A 126 -29.89 -33.94 37.59
CA THR A 126 -31.24 -34.49 37.69
C THR A 126 -31.23 -36.02 37.79
N VAL A 127 -32.31 -36.59 38.32
CA VAL A 127 -32.49 -38.05 38.39
C VAL A 127 -32.41 -38.65 36.98
N ASP A 128 -33.02 -38.00 35.99
CA ASP A 128 -33.03 -38.47 34.60
C ASP A 128 -31.62 -38.51 33.98
N GLU A 129 -30.82 -37.46 34.20
CA GLU A 129 -29.41 -37.42 33.74
C GLU A 129 -28.57 -38.53 34.37
N LEU A 130 -28.74 -38.78 35.68
CA LEU A 130 -28.04 -39.84 36.38
C LEU A 130 -28.46 -41.23 35.89
N VAL A 131 -29.75 -41.44 35.60
CA VAL A 131 -30.27 -42.70 35.04
C VAL A 131 -29.71 -42.95 33.64
N VAL A 132 -29.69 -41.93 32.79
CA VAL A 132 -29.10 -42.02 31.43
C VAL A 132 -27.61 -42.34 31.51
N LEU A 133 -26.89 -41.71 32.45
CA LEU A 133 -25.48 -41.98 32.66
C LEU A 133 -25.24 -43.41 33.16
N ASP A 134 -25.97 -43.84 34.19
CA ASP A 134 -25.85 -45.19 34.76
C ASP A 134 -26.13 -46.25 33.68
N ASP A 135 -27.22 -46.11 32.92
CA ASP A 135 -27.56 -47.00 31.81
C ASP A 135 -26.44 -47.10 30.77
N ALA A 136 -25.78 -45.98 30.43
CA ALA A 136 -24.65 -45.97 29.52
C ALA A 136 -23.45 -46.77 30.06
N TYR A 137 -23.10 -46.60 31.34
CA TYR A 137 -22.03 -47.38 31.98
C TYR A 137 -22.37 -48.87 32.05
N TRP A 138 -23.60 -49.24 32.41
CA TRP A 138 -24.06 -50.64 32.46
C TRP A 138 -24.00 -51.34 31.10
N LYS A 139 -24.39 -50.64 30.03
CA LYS A 139 -24.31 -51.16 28.66
C LYS A 139 -22.86 -51.39 28.21
N ILE A 140 -21.96 -50.45 28.49
CA ILE A 140 -20.54 -50.62 28.15
C ILE A 140 -19.88 -51.71 29.00
N MET A 141 -20.22 -51.82 30.28
CA MET A 141 -19.78 -52.93 31.14
C MET A 141 -20.22 -54.30 30.59
N ALA A 142 -21.47 -54.42 30.13
CA ALA A 142 -21.97 -55.64 29.49
C ALA A 142 -21.20 -55.98 28.21
N TYR A 143 -20.92 -54.97 27.39
CA TYR A 143 -20.12 -55.13 26.17
C TYR A 143 -18.70 -55.65 26.46
N LEU A 144 -18.00 -55.04 27.42
CA LEU A 144 -16.63 -55.45 27.79
C LEU A 144 -16.61 -56.87 28.35
N ARG A 145 -17.63 -57.26 29.14
CA ARG A 145 -17.76 -58.61 29.67
C ARG A 145 -17.99 -59.64 28.57
N ASN A 146 -18.79 -59.32 27.55
CA ASN A 146 -19.07 -60.21 26.42
C ASN A 146 -17.83 -60.46 25.54
N LYS A 147 -16.84 -59.54 25.54
CA LYS A 147 -15.55 -59.72 24.85
C LYS A 147 -14.54 -60.58 25.61
N ASN A 148 -14.88 -61.12 26.78
CA ASN A 148 -14.02 -61.95 27.64
C ASN A 148 -12.68 -61.27 28.00
N ASP A 149 -12.68 -59.96 28.23
CA ASP A 149 -11.48 -59.21 28.60
C ASP A 149 -11.63 -58.65 30.03
N ASP A 150 -11.43 -59.55 31.01
CA ASP A 150 -11.71 -59.29 32.43
C ASP A 150 -10.92 -58.07 32.96
N GLY A 151 -9.68 -57.86 32.52
CA GLY A 151 -8.86 -56.74 32.99
C GLY A 151 -9.39 -55.35 32.56
N LYS A 152 -9.94 -55.24 31.35
CA LYS A 152 -10.55 -53.98 30.86
C LYS A 152 -11.87 -53.70 31.56
N PHE A 153 -12.67 -54.74 31.75
CA PHE A 153 -13.92 -54.67 32.50
C PHE A 153 -13.65 -54.22 33.94
N ASP A 154 -12.72 -54.84 34.64
CA ASP A 154 -12.39 -54.54 36.03
C ASP A 154 -11.92 -53.10 36.19
N TYR A 155 -11.06 -52.61 35.29
CA TYR A 155 -10.62 -51.22 35.29
C TYR A 155 -11.78 -50.25 35.09
N PHE A 156 -12.64 -50.49 34.08
CA PHE A 156 -13.76 -49.61 33.77
C PHE A 156 -14.81 -49.59 34.91
N TYR A 157 -15.09 -50.75 35.50
CA TYR A 157 -15.97 -50.91 36.65
C TYR A 157 -15.45 -50.14 37.87
N LEU A 158 -14.18 -50.34 38.25
CA LEU A 158 -13.57 -49.65 39.39
C LEU A 158 -13.54 -48.13 39.18
N LYS A 159 -13.28 -47.68 37.95
CA LYS A 159 -13.31 -46.27 37.58
C LYS A 159 -14.70 -45.67 37.77
N TYR A 160 -15.75 -46.35 37.29
CA TYR A 160 -17.13 -45.87 37.46
C TYR A 160 -17.56 -45.87 38.93
N PHE A 161 -17.23 -46.93 39.67
CA PHE A 161 -17.53 -47.01 41.09
C PHE A 161 -16.89 -45.84 41.84
N HIS A 162 -15.58 -45.64 41.66
CA HIS A 162 -14.87 -44.56 42.33
C HIS A 162 -15.45 -43.18 41.96
N TYR A 163 -15.86 -42.97 40.71
CA TYR A 163 -16.50 -41.72 40.28
C TYR A 163 -17.81 -41.44 41.03
N ILE A 164 -18.69 -42.44 41.19
CA ILE A 164 -19.94 -42.32 41.95
C ILE A 164 -19.64 -42.13 43.45
N HIS A 165 -18.77 -42.96 44.02
CA HIS A 165 -18.44 -42.94 45.44
C HIS A 165 -17.77 -41.63 45.87
N SER A 166 -16.77 -41.16 45.11
CA SER A 166 -16.08 -39.90 45.40
C SER A 166 -17.00 -38.69 45.26
N PHE A 167 -17.92 -38.70 44.29
CA PHE A 167 -18.90 -37.61 44.15
C PHE A 167 -19.88 -37.58 45.33
N MET A 168 -20.38 -38.76 45.73
CA MET A 168 -21.24 -38.95 46.89
C MET A 168 -20.57 -38.48 48.17
N ASP A 169 -19.37 -38.96 48.49
CA ASP A 169 -18.67 -38.65 49.74
C ASP A 169 -18.42 -37.14 49.92
N ASN A 170 -18.10 -36.44 48.82
CA ASN A 170 -17.84 -35.00 48.86
C ASN A 170 -19.11 -34.13 48.88
N ASN A 171 -20.23 -34.59 48.31
CA ASN A 171 -21.37 -33.72 48.01
C ASN A 171 -22.72 -34.20 48.60
N PHE A 172 -22.78 -35.33 49.30
CA PHE A 172 -24.02 -35.99 49.71
C PHE A 172 -25.05 -35.04 50.32
N VAL A 173 -24.64 -34.24 51.31
CA VAL A 173 -25.52 -33.33 52.08
C VAL A 173 -26.11 -32.22 51.21
N SER A 174 -25.45 -31.86 50.11
CA SER A 174 -25.84 -30.74 49.25
C SER A 174 -26.78 -31.14 48.10
N LEU A 175 -27.04 -32.43 47.93
CA LEU A 175 -27.91 -32.96 46.87
C LEU A 175 -29.40 -32.93 47.29
N LYS A 176 -30.30 -32.90 46.30
CA LYS A 176 -31.75 -33.02 46.54
C LYS A 176 -32.08 -34.44 47.05
N PRO A 177 -33.09 -34.62 47.93
CA PRO A 177 -33.44 -35.93 48.50
C PRO A 177 -33.67 -37.02 47.45
N ASP A 178 -34.47 -36.72 46.42
CA ASP A 178 -34.78 -37.67 45.34
C ASP A 178 -33.53 -38.12 44.56
N VAL A 179 -32.53 -37.24 44.45
CA VAL A 179 -31.25 -37.51 43.77
C VAL A 179 -30.32 -38.30 44.68
N GLN A 180 -30.29 -38.02 45.99
CA GLN A 180 -29.55 -38.80 46.98
C GLN A 180 -29.99 -40.27 46.96
N ASP A 181 -31.30 -40.51 46.99
CA ASP A 181 -31.87 -41.86 46.94
C ASP A 181 -31.44 -42.61 45.67
N GLN A 182 -31.41 -41.91 44.54
CA GLN A 182 -30.97 -42.49 43.27
C GLN A 182 -29.46 -42.82 43.27
N PHE A 183 -28.60 -41.96 43.80
CA PHE A 183 -27.17 -42.29 43.90
C PHE A 183 -26.91 -43.46 44.85
N VAL A 184 -27.61 -43.52 46.00
CA VAL A 184 -27.54 -44.66 46.92
C VAL A 184 -27.98 -45.94 46.22
N LEU A 185 -29.02 -45.87 45.37
CA LEU A 185 -29.45 -47.01 44.56
C LEU A 185 -28.37 -47.44 43.57
N VAL A 186 -27.74 -46.50 42.85
CA VAL A 186 -26.64 -46.78 41.90
C VAL A 186 -25.45 -47.44 42.59
N GLU A 187 -24.98 -46.88 43.71
CA GLU A 187 -23.86 -47.44 44.48
C GLU A 187 -24.17 -48.86 45.00
N ASN A 188 -25.38 -49.06 45.54
CA ASN A 188 -25.83 -50.39 45.96
C ASN A 188 -25.88 -51.39 44.80
N ASN A 189 -26.25 -50.95 43.60
CA ASN A 189 -26.28 -51.79 42.42
C ASN A 189 -24.88 -52.21 41.97
N LEU A 190 -23.89 -51.32 42.09
CA LEU A 190 -22.49 -51.62 41.82
C LEU A 190 -21.91 -52.59 42.86
N LEU A 191 -22.24 -52.43 44.15
CA LEU A 191 -21.87 -53.41 45.20
C LEU A 191 -22.49 -54.77 44.95
N ARG A 192 -23.76 -54.81 44.50
CA ARG A 192 -24.45 -56.06 44.15
C ARG A 192 -23.79 -56.76 42.97
N LEU A 193 -23.28 -56.01 41.99
CA LEU A 193 -22.51 -56.54 40.86
C LEU A 193 -21.18 -57.15 41.34
N PHE A 194 -20.45 -56.47 42.24
CA PHE A 194 -19.21 -57.00 42.84
C PHE A 194 -19.43 -58.33 43.57
N ASN A 195 -20.50 -58.40 44.36
CA ASN A 195 -20.85 -59.58 45.14
C ASN A 195 -21.47 -60.71 44.29
N GLY A 196 -21.61 -60.54 42.97
CA GLY A 196 -22.22 -61.51 42.06
C GLY A 196 -23.74 -61.67 42.23
N THR A 197 -24.37 -60.80 43.01
CA THR A 197 -25.81 -60.84 43.32
C THR A 197 -26.68 -60.13 42.28
N ARG A 198 -26.08 -59.31 41.41
CA ARG A 198 -26.74 -58.70 40.24
C ARG A 198 -25.93 -59.02 38.98
N SER A 199 -26.59 -59.54 37.95
CA SER A 199 -25.97 -59.80 36.66
C SER A 199 -26.05 -58.58 35.75
N LEU A 200 -25.06 -58.43 34.87
CA LEU A 200 -25.12 -57.50 33.74
C LEU A 200 -26.27 -57.89 32.78
N PRO A 201 -26.80 -56.94 31.99
CA PRO A 201 -27.74 -57.23 30.92
C PRO A 201 -27.20 -58.32 29.98
N ARG A 202 -27.93 -59.43 29.80
CA ARG A 202 -27.45 -60.62 29.08
C ARG A 202 -27.44 -60.48 27.54
N ASP A 203 -28.16 -59.51 26.99
CA ASP A 203 -28.45 -59.42 25.54
C ASP A 203 -28.01 -58.08 24.91
N TYR A 204 -26.91 -57.48 25.36
CA TYR A 204 -26.42 -56.24 24.76
C TYR A 204 -25.47 -56.53 23.58
N ASN A 205 -26.05 -56.70 22.38
CA ASN A 205 -25.38 -56.86 21.08
C ASN A 205 -25.78 -55.71 20.12
N SER A 206 -25.72 -54.45 20.55
CA SER A 206 -26.07 -53.32 19.69
C SER A 206 -24.86 -52.76 18.95
N ASN A 207 -24.95 -52.55 17.63
CA ASN A 207 -23.90 -51.84 16.87
C ASN A 207 -23.66 -50.37 17.34
N ASP A 208 -24.44 -49.85 18.29
CA ASP A 208 -24.38 -48.46 18.78
C ASP A 208 -23.48 -48.23 20.02
N HIS A 209 -22.56 -49.16 20.32
CA HIS A 209 -21.67 -49.04 21.49
C HIS A 209 -20.82 -47.76 21.50
N GLU A 210 -20.36 -47.29 20.33
CA GLU A 210 -19.55 -46.06 20.23
C GLU A 210 -20.36 -44.81 20.61
N THR A 211 -21.62 -44.73 20.19
CA THR A 211 -22.53 -43.63 20.50
C THR A 211 -22.86 -43.58 22.00
N ILE A 212 -23.01 -44.75 22.63
CA ILE A 212 -23.29 -44.84 24.06
C ILE A 212 -22.03 -44.55 24.88
N TYR A 213 -20.86 -45.00 24.42
CA TYR A 213 -19.59 -44.69 25.05
C TYR A 213 -19.26 -43.19 24.98
N LYS A 214 -19.73 -42.46 23.95
CA LYS A 214 -19.63 -41.00 23.91
C LYS A 214 -20.26 -40.35 25.16
N ASN A 215 -21.43 -40.81 25.62
CA ASN A 215 -22.06 -40.26 26.83
C ASN A 215 -21.21 -40.50 28.08
N VAL A 216 -20.55 -41.66 28.16
CA VAL A 216 -19.58 -41.98 29.21
C VAL A 216 -18.34 -41.09 29.13
N LEU A 217 -17.84 -40.79 27.94
CA LEU A 217 -16.69 -39.90 27.78
C LEU A 217 -17.01 -38.46 28.21
N LEU A 218 -18.21 -37.97 27.90
CA LEU A 218 -18.66 -36.63 28.27
C LEU A 218 -18.78 -36.42 29.79
N SER A 219 -18.87 -37.47 30.60
CA SER A 219 -18.83 -37.35 32.06
C SER A 219 -17.41 -37.37 32.65
N GLN A 220 -16.38 -37.69 31.86
CA GLN A 220 -15.00 -37.85 32.33
C GLN A 220 -14.18 -36.56 32.33
N ASP A 221 -13.08 -36.56 33.09
CA ASP A 221 -12.32 -35.35 33.41
C ASP A 221 -11.61 -34.72 32.21
N LEU A 222 -11.20 -35.50 31.21
CA LEU A 222 -10.53 -34.96 30.01
C LEU A 222 -11.32 -33.85 29.34
N PHE A 223 -12.64 -34.04 29.23
CA PHE A 223 -13.55 -33.14 28.52
C PHE A 223 -13.76 -31.83 29.29
N ASN A 224 -13.60 -31.85 30.62
CA ASN A 224 -13.66 -30.67 31.48
C ASN A 224 -12.46 -29.73 31.30
N GLN A 225 -11.36 -30.21 30.70
CA GLN A 225 -10.16 -29.41 30.52
C GLN A 225 -10.20 -28.51 29.28
N TYR A 226 -11.27 -28.58 28.47
CA TYR A 226 -11.41 -27.76 27.27
C TYR A 226 -11.42 -26.25 27.59
N ASP A 227 -12.17 -25.82 28.62
CA ASP A 227 -12.21 -24.40 28.99
C ASP A 227 -10.85 -23.91 29.50
N ALA A 228 -10.12 -24.75 30.25
CA ALA A 228 -8.77 -24.45 30.70
C ALA A 228 -7.80 -24.31 29.51
N LEU A 229 -7.91 -25.19 28.50
CA LEU A 229 -7.16 -25.09 27.25
C LEU A 229 -7.48 -23.81 26.50
N LEU A 230 -8.75 -23.51 26.28
CA LEU A 230 -9.16 -22.32 25.53
C LEU A 230 -8.64 -21.06 26.21
N ASN A 231 -8.80 -20.96 27.53
CA ASN A 231 -8.26 -19.84 28.32
C ASN A 231 -6.72 -19.73 28.23
N MET A 232 -6.01 -20.87 28.23
CA MET A 232 -4.55 -20.88 28.05
C MET A 232 -4.15 -20.37 26.66
N ILE A 233 -4.86 -20.79 25.60
CA ILE A 233 -4.61 -20.33 24.23
C ILE A 233 -4.87 -18.83 24.12
N LEU A 234 -6.00 -18.34 24.65
CA LEU A 234 -6.35 -16.92 24.62
C LEU A 234 -5.32 -16.06 25.36
N LYS A 235 -4.88 -16.46 26.55
CA LYS A 235 -3.77 -15.79 27.25
C LYS A 235 -2.47 -15.81 26.44
N SER A 236 -2.22 -16.89 25.72
CA SER A 236 -1.01 -17.05 24.91
C SER A 236 -0.99 -16.18 23.65
N LEU A 237 -2.14 -15.63 23.22
CA LEU A 237 -2.21 -14.62 22.16
C LEU A 237 -1.53 -13.31 22.56
N ASP A 238 -1.45 -13.00 23.85
CA ASP A 238 -0.79 -11.81 24.41
C ASP A 238 0.64 -12.07 24.92
N ASN A 239 1.23 -13.23 24.61
CA ASN A 239 2.57 -13.58 25.10
C ASN A 239 3.65 -12.66 24.49
N SER A 240 4.65 -12.26 25.29
CA SER A 240 5.78 -11.45 24.83
C SER A 240 6.58 -12.11 23.69
N LYS A 241 6.57 -13.45 23.62
CA LYS A 241 7.28 -14.24 22.61
C LYS A 241 6.43 -14.44 21.35
N VAL A 242 6.93 -13.95 20.22
CA VAL A 242 6.26 -14.00 18.89
C VAL A 242 5.92 -15.42 18.45
N LYS A 243 6.85 -16.39 18.63
CA LYS A 243 6.62 -17.79 18.26
C LYS A 243 5.44 -18.39 19.01
N THR A 244 5.34 -18.14 20.32
CA THR A 244 4.22 -18.58 21.17
C THR A 244 2.89 -17.99 20.69
N ARG A 245 2.85 -16.68 20.39
CA ARG A 245 1.64 -16.04 19.82
C ARG A 245 1.21 -16.67 18.49
N SER A 246 2.13 -16.84 17.55
CA SER A 246 1.82 -17.46 16.25
C SER A 246 1.32 -18.91 16.41
N ARG A 247 1.88 -19.65 17.39
CA ARG A 247 1.45 -21.02 17.69
C ARG A 247 0.06 -21.04 18.32
N ALA A 248 -0.24 -20.11 19.21
CA ALA A 248 -1.56 -19.95 19.83
C ALA A 248 -2.64 -19.65 18.76
N VAL A 249 -2.36 -18.76 17.80
CA VAL A 249 -3.27 -18.51 16.66
C VAL A 249 -3.53 -19.79 15.86
N LYS A 250 -2.49 -20.60 15.58
CA LYS A 250 -2.67 -21.88 14.89
C LYS A 250 -3.50 -22.89 15.68
N GLN A 251 -3.35 -22.93 17.01
CA GLN A 251 -4.18 -23.80 17.85
C GLN A 251 -5.62 -23.33 17.89
N LEU A 252 -5.83 -22.02 18.02
CA LEU A 252 -7.17 -21.43 17.94
C LEU A 252 -7.82 -21.71 16.58
N SER A 253 -7.06 -21.63 15.48
CA SER A 253 -7.55 -22.00 14.14
C SER A 253 -8.02 -23.45 14.08
N LEU A 254 -7.28 -24.38 14.68
CA LEU A 254 -7.65 -25.79 14.71
C LEU A 254 -8.99 -26.01 15.45
N LEU A 255 -9.21 -25.28 16.54
CA LEU A 255 -10.47 -25.33 17.30
C LEU A 255 -11.63 -24.70 16.52
N ILE A 256 -11.42 -23.52 15.92
CA ILE A 256 -12.45 -22.81 15.13
C ILE A 256 -12.92 -23.63 13.94
N THR A 257 -12.04 -24.36 13.26
CA THR A 257 -12.43 -25.25 12.14
C THR A 257 -13.35 -26.40 12.60
N ARG A 258 -13.39 -26.70 13.90
CA ARG A 258 -14.33 -27.67 14.49
C ARG A 258 -15.59 -27.00 15.00
N ASP A 259 -15.44 -25.86 15.66
CA ASP A 259 -16.54 -25.05 16.18
C ASP A 259 -16.46 -23.60 15.67
N ASN A 260 -17.22 -23.35 14.60
CA ASN A 260 -17.28 -22.04 13.94
C ASN A 260 -17.87 -20.94 14.83
N SER A 261 -18.62 -21.29 15.89
CA SER A 261 -19.24 -20.33 16.79
C SER A 261 -18.22 -19.56 17.63
N LEU A 262 -17.03 -20.14 17.85
CA LEU A 262 -15.93 -19.52 18.60
C LEU A 262 -15.50 -18.18 17.99
N LEU A 263 -15.50 -18.04 16.67
CA LEU A 263 -15.09 -16.78 16.03
C LEU A 263 -16.14 -15.66 16.19
N MET A 264 -17.39 -16.02 16.48
CA MET A 264 -18.46 -15.06 16.78
C MET A 264 -18.38 -14.50 18.21
N VAL A 265 -17.55 -15.10 19.08
CA VAL A 265 -17.32 -14.59 20.43
C VAL A 265 -16.54 -13.27 20.35
N PRO A 266 -17.09 -12.14 20.85
CA PRO A 266 -16.48 -10.82 20.67
C PRO A 266 -15.06 -10.70 21.21
N SER A 267 -14.75 -11.35 22.35
CA SER A 267 -13.41 -11.32 22.94
C SER A 267 -12.35 -11.95 22.03
N ILE A 268 -12.68 -13.07 21.38
CA ILE A 268 -11.81 -13.78 20.44
C ILE A 268 -11.62 -12.94 19.18
N LYS A 269 -12.72 -12.43 18.62
CA LYS A 269 -12.68 -11.56 17.44
C LYS A 269 -11.83 -10.31 17.67
N ASN A 270 -12.01 -9.63 18.81
CA ASN A 270 -11.24 -8.43 19.15
C ASN A 270 -9.76 -8.74 19.35
N SER A 271 -9.43 -9.87 19.98
CA SER A 271 -8.04 -10.32 20.15
C SER A 271 -7.38 -10.57 18.78
N LEU A 272 -8.04 -11.30 17.87
CA LEU A 272 -7.53 -11.55 16.51
C LEU A 272 -7.35 -10.25 15.71
N ALA A 273 -8.31 -9.32 15.80
CA ALA A 273 -8.21 -8.02 15.15
C ALA A 273 -7.00 -7.20 15.67
N ALA A 274 -6.76 -7.19 16.98
CA ALA A 274 -5.60 -6.54 17.57
C ALA A 274 -4.28 -7.16 17.08
N ARG A 275 -4.21 -8.49 17.01
CA ARG A 275 -3.04 -9.23 16.50
C ARG A 275 -2.78 -9.01 15.01
N MET A 276 -3.82 -8.81 14.22
CA MET A 276 -3.69 -8.52 12.79
C MET A 276 -2.90 -7.23 12.52
N ASN A 277 -2.94 -6.26 13.46
CA ASN A 277 -2.26 -4.97 13.36
C ASN A 277 -0.90 -4.90 14.06
N GLU A 278 -0.38 -6.03 14.56
CA GLU A 278 0.95 -6.06 15.18
C GLU A 278 2.07 -6.07 14.13
N SER A 279 3.28 -5.70 14.55
CA SER A 279 4.47 -5.64 13.70
C SER A 279 4.98 -7.01 13.22
N PHE A 280 4.59 -8.12 13.88
CA PHE A 280 5.14 -9.45 13.60
C PHE A 280 4.46 -10.19 12.45
N ALA A 281 5.15 -10.29 11.31
CA ALA A 281 4.65 -10.94 10.10
C ALA A 281 4.15 -12.39 10.31
N SER A 282 4.84 -13.20 11.12
CA SER A 282 4.46 -14.61 11.35
C SER A 282 3.13 -14.78 12.08
N VAL A 283 2.74 -13.78 12.91
CA VAL A 283 1.46 -13.77 13.60
C VAL A 283 0.36 -13.42 12.60
N ARG A 284 0.53 -12.35 11.82
CA ARG A 284 -0.42 -11.95 10.76
C ARG A 284 -0.64 -13.06 9.74
N ASP A 285 0.43 -13.72 9.32
CA ASP A 285 0.40 -14.88 8.41
C ASP A 285 -0.46 -16.02 8.96
N SER A 286 -0.30 -16.34 10.25
CA SER A 286 -1.10 -17.39 10.91
C SER A 286 -2.58 -17.02 11.04
N ILE A 287 -2.91 -15.72 11.19
CA ILE A 287 -4.29 -15.24 11.23
C ILE A 287 -4.93 -15.30 9.84
N ILE A 288 -4.18 -15.00 8.78
CA ILE A 288 -4.67 -15.15 7.41
C ILE A 288 -4.96 -16.62 7.08
N ASP A 289 -4.12 -17.56 7.54
CA ASP A 289 -4.42 -18.99 7.41
C ASP A 289 -5.71 -19.38 8.14
N LEU A 290 -5.91 -18.88 9.37
CA LEU A 290 -7.12 -19.08 10.16
C LEU A 290 -8.36 -18.56 9.42
N LEU A 291 -8.32 -17.30 8.96
CA LEU A 291 -9.42 -16.69 8.21
C LEU A 291 -9.66 -17.42 6.88
N SER A 292 -8.61 -17.88 6.21
CA SER A 292 -8.75 -18.67 4.99
C SER A 292 -9.51 -19.96 5.27
N ALA A 293 -9.15 -20.73 6.31
CA ALA A 293 -9.86 -21.95 6.65
C ALA A 293 -11.33 -21.67 7.00
N TYR A 294 -11.58 -20.65 7.82
CA TYR A 294 -12.92 -20.30 8.28
C TYR A 294 -13.83 -19.78 7.16
N LEU A 295 -13.38 -18.80 6.39
CA LEU A 295 -14.22 -18.11 5.38
C LEU A 295 -14.53 -19.01 4.18
N LEU A 296 -13.62 -19.92 3.82
CA LEU A 296 -13.89 -20.89 2.77
C LEU A 296 -14.95 -21.92 3.18
N SER A 297 -15.05 -22.24 4.47
CA SER A 297 -16.11 -23.10 5.01
C SER A 297 -17.41 -22.34 5.35
N ASN A 298 -17.37 -21.01 5.49
CA ASN A 298 -18.50 -20.17 5.86
C ASN A 298 -18.65 -18.94 4.95
N PRO A 299 -19.13 -19.10 3.69
CA PRO A 299 -19.25 -17.99 2.73
C PRO A 299 -20.07 -16.79 3.22
N LYS A 300 -21.07 -17.01 4.10
CA LYS A 300 -21.90 -15.93 4.67
C LYS A 300 -21.10 -14.93 5.52
N ALA A 301 -19.98 -15.35 6.09
CA ALA A 301 -19.12 -14.51 6.92
C ALA A 301 -18.14 -13.65 6.11
N VAL A 302 -18.03 -13.84 4.79
CA VAL A 302 -17.10 -13.11 3.92
C VAL A 302 -17.26 -11.60 4.09
N ASN A 303 -18.50 -11.10 4.11
CA ASN A 303 -18.77 -9.67 4.17
C ASN A 303 -18.25 -9.02 5.47
N GLU A 304 -18.24 -9.76 6.58
CA GLU A 304 -17.79 -9.27 7.89
C GLU A 304 -16.26 -9.14 7.98
N PHE A 305 -15.52 -10.02 7.30
CA PHE A 305 -14.05 -10.09 7.36
C PHE A 305 -13.35 -9.55 6.11
N ALA A 306 -14.09 -9.21 5.05
CA ALA A 306 -13.53 -8.75 3.78
C ALA A 306 -12.59 -7.54 3.93
N SER A 307 -12.96 -6.57 4.76
CA SER A 307 -12.14 -5.37 5.00
C SER A 307 -10.79 -5.70 5.66
N ILE A 308 -10.78 -6.67 6.58
CA ILE A 308 -9.58 -7.15 7.27
C ILE A 308 -8.64 -7.83 6.28
N VAL A 309 -9.18 -8.73 5.44
CA VAL A 309 -8.39 -9.44 4.41
C VAL A 309 -7.85 -8.46 3.36
N ALA A 310 -8.71 -7.55 2.86
CA ALA A 310 -8.31 -6.52 1.89
C ALA A 310 -7.20 -5.61 2.43
N GLY A 311 -7.23 -5.31 3.73
CA GLY A 311 -6.20 -4.51 4.41
C GLY A 311 -4.83 -5.17 4.50
N ARG A 312 -4.71 -6.48 4.23
CA ARG A 312 -3.43 -7.23 4.24
C ARG A 312 -2.86 -7.51 2.85
N ILE A 313 -3.56 -7.15 1.78
CA ILE A 313 -3.02 -7.18 0.41
C ILE A 313 -1.78 -6.27 0.29
N SER A 314 -1.74 -5.16 1.03
CA SER A 314 -0.62 -4.19 1.07
C SER A 314 0.26 -4.33 2.32
N ASP A 315 0.38 -5.55 2.87
CA ASP A 315 1.20 -5.81 4.06
C ASP A 315 2.70 -5.68 3.77
N ASP A 316 3.52 -5.30 4.77
CA ASP A 316 4.98 -5.19 4.61
C ASP A 316 5.64 -6.54 4.29
N SER A 317 5.05 -7.66 4.74
CA SER A 317 5.60 -9.00 4.53
C SER A 317 5.14 -9.63 3.22
N LEU A 318 6.11 -10.07 2.41
CA LEU A 318 5.88 -10.80 1.16
C LEU A 318 4.96 -12.02 1.33
N SER A 319 5.16 -12.83 2.38
CA SER A 319 4.33 -14.02 2.63
C SER A 319 2.87 -13.67 2.89
N VAL A 320 2.64 -12.61 3.68
CA VAL A 320 1.30 -12.16 4.03
C VAL A 320 0.61 -11.62 2.78
N ARG A 321 1.30 -10.79 1.97
CA ARG A 321 0.76 -10.29 0.69
C ARG A 321 0.33 -11.45 -0.22
N LYS A 322 1.20 -12.44 -0.44
CA LYS A 322 0.90 -13.62 -1.28
C LYS A 322 -0.35 -14.36 -0.82
N LYS A 323 -0.45 -14.66 0.48
CA LYS A 323 -1.60 -15.38 1.03
C LYS A 323 -2.89 -14.56 0.97
N SER A 324 -2.81 -13.26 1.27
CA SER A 324 -3.97 -12.37 1.20
C SER A 324 -4.50 -12.24 -0.22
N ILE A 325 -3.64 -12.10 -1.23
CA ILE A 325 -4.06 -12.07 -2.64
C ILE A 325 -4.75 -13.38 -3.04
N ASN A 326 -4.13 -14.52 -2.73
CA ASN A 326 -4.69 -15.84 -3.03
C ASN A 326 -6.03 -16.09 -2.31
N LEU A 327 -6.17 -15.62 -1.07
CA LEU A 327 -7.42 -15.71 -0.33
C LEU A 327 -8.48 -14.82 -0.98
N THR A 328 -8.16 -13.56 -1.27
CA THR A 328 -9.05 -12.62 -1.95
C THR A 328 -9.58 -13.16 -3.27
N GLN A 329 -8.73 -13.80 -4.08
CA GLN A 329 -9.16 -14.43 -5.33
C GLN A 329 -10.27 -15.47 -5.11
N LYS A 330 -10.15 -16.30 -4.07
CA LYS A 330 -11.17 -17.30 -3.71
C LYS A 330 -12.43 -16.64 -3.16
N LEU A 331 -12.28 -15.67 -2.25
CA LEU A 331 -13.42 -14.99 -1.61
C LEU A 331 -14.24 -14.15 -2.58
N TYR A 332 -13.63 -13.65 -3.66
CA TYR A 332 -14.33 -12.89 -4.70
C TYR A 332 -15.51 -13.67 -5.32
N LEU A 333 -15.40 -14.99 -5.41
CA LEU A 333 -16.45 -15.86 -5.95
C LEU A 333 -17.54 -16.21 -4.93
N PHE A 334 -17.36 -15.88 -3.65
CA PHE A 334 -18.28 -16.23 -2.56
C PHE A 334 -19.17 -15.06 -2.09
N THR A 335 -18.99 -13.89 -2.66
CA THR A 335 -19.83 -12.71 -2.40
C THR A 335 -20.38 -12.19 -3.72
N ASP A 336 -21.57 -11.60 -3.68
CA ASP A 336 -22.18 -10.87 -4.80
C ASP A 336 -22.18 -9.35 -4.55
N ASP A 337 -21.64 -8.91 -3.41
CA ASP A 337 -21.55 -7.50 -3.06
C ASP A 337 -20.49 -6.79 -3.91
N ILE A 338 -20.96 -5.89 -4.77
CA ILE A 338 -20.15 -5.09 -5.70
C ILE A 338 -19.15 -4.21 -4.95
N GLN A 339 -19.49 -3.70 -3.75
CA GLN A 339 -18.58 -2.86 -2.96
C GLN A 339 -17.40 -3.68 -2.46
N ILE A 340 -17.63 -4.91 -2.00
CA ILE A 340 -16.58 -5.81 -1.54
C ILE A 340 -15.70 -6.27 -2.72
N LYS A 341 -16.33 -6.68 -3.83
CA LYS A 341 -15.61 -7.03 -5.07
C LYS A 341 -14.73 -5.88 -5.54
N SER A 342 -15.27 -4.67 -5.59
CA SER A 342 -14.54 -3.47 -6.00
C SER A 342 -13.40 -3.15 -5.03
N MET A 343 -13.61 -3.24 -3.71
CA MET A 343 -12.55 -3.05 -2.72
C MET A 343 -11.38 -4.02 -2.91
N PHE A 344 -11.67 -5.32 -3.12
CA PHE A 344 -10.66 -6.32 -3.41
C PHE A 344 -9.88 -5.98 -4.68
N CYS A 345 -10.57 -5.77 -5.81
CA CYS A 345 -9.93 -5.44 -7.08
C CYS A 345 -9.14 -4.12 -7.02
N GLY A 346 -9.65 -3.10 -6.32
CA GLY A 346 -8.96 -1.82 -6.16
C GLY A 346 -7.66 -1.93 -5.36
N LYS A 347 -7.59 -2.86 -4.40
CA LYS A 347 -6.33 -3.18 -3.71
C LYS A 347 -5.38 -4.00 -4.57
N LEU A 348 -5.89 -4.99 -5.31
CA LEU A 348 -5.11 -5.82 -6.22
C LEU A 348 -4.46 -5.01 -7.35
N ILE A 349 -5.19 -4.06 -7.94
CA ILE A 349 -4.65 -3.21 -9.03
C ILE A 349 -3.46 -2.36 -8.57
N ARG A 350 -3.43 -1.94 -7.30
CA ARG A 350 -2.28 -1.24 -6.71
C ARG A 350 -1.10 -2.16 -6.38
N ARG A 351 -1.24 -3.48 -6.57
CA ARG A 351 -0.17 -4.47 -6.43
C ARG A 351 0.44 -4.88 -7.77
N LEU A 352 -0.01 -4.28 -8.87
CA LEU A 352 0.67 -4.33 -10.16
C LEU A 352 1.97 -3.51 -10.19
N ASP A 353 2.21 -2.77 -9.11
CA ASP A 353 3.34 -1.87 -8.88
C ASP A 353 3.82 -2.10 -7.44
N ASP A 354 4.35 -3.31 -7.22
CA ASP A 354 4.90 -3.78 -5.95
C ASP A 354 6.42 -3.96 -6.12
N GLU A 355 7.17 -3.80 -5.03
CA GLU A 355 8.65 -3.94 -5.03
C GLU A 355 9.10 -5.35 -5.47
N GLU A 356 8.21 -6.33 -5.38
CA GLU A 356 8.47 -7.74 -5.65
C GLU A 356 7.68 -8.21 -6.86
N ASP A 357 8.36 -8.53 -7.97
CA ASP A 357 7.74 -8.98 -9.23
C ASP A 357 6.78 -10.16 -9.02
N THR A 358 7.11 -11.08 -8.11
CA THR A 358 6.24 -12.24 -7.81
C THR A 358 4.87 -11.83 -7.25
N ILE A 359 4.76 -10.67 -6.59
CA ILE A 359 3.47 -10.12 -6.15
C ILE A 359 2.71 -9.54 -7.33
N CYS A 360 3.40 -8.81 -8.22
CA CYS A 360 2.82 -8.29 -9.45
C CYS A 360 2.22 -9.41 -10.31
N ASP A 361 2.92 -10.53 -10.46
CA ASP A 361 2.46 -11.71 -11.19
C ASP A 361 1.23 -12.35 -10.55
N ILE A 362 1.23 -12.56 -9.24
CA ILE A 362 0.11 -13.18 -8.52
C ILE A 362 -1.12 -12.26 -8.54
N ALA A 363 -0.93 -10.95 -8.37
CA ALA A 363 -2.02 -9.96 -8.45
C ALA A 363 -2.62 -9.89 -9.86
N SER A 364 -1.77 -9.88 -10.89
CA SER A 364 -2.19 -9.90 -12.30
C SER A 364 -2.96 -11.19 -12.62
N GLY A 365 -2.41 -12.34 -12.23
CA GLY A 365 -3.06 -13.64 -12.41
C GLY A 365 -4.41 -13.73 -11.70
N ALA A 366 -4.51 -13.21 -10.47
CA ALA A 366 -5.78 -13.16 -9.74
C ALA A 366 -6.83 -12.31 -10.47
N LEU A 367 -6.46 -11.12 -10.97
CA LEU A 367 -7.37 -10.25 -11.73
C LEU A 367 -7.81 -10.88 -13.06
N LEU A 368 -6.89 -11.48 -13.82
CA LEU A 368 -7.19 -12.19 -15.06
C LEU A 368 -8.17 -13.35 -14.81
N GLU A 369 -7.93 -14.14 -13.76
CA GLU A 369 -8.80 -15.25 -13.40
C GLU A 369 -10.19 -14.79 -12.99
N MET A 370 -10.26 -13.79 -12.10
CA MET A 370 -11.51 -13.27 -11.53
C MET A 370 -12.40 -12.56 -12.55
N TRP A 371 -11.82 -11.83 -13.51
CA TRP A 371 -12.59 -11.02 -14.46
C TRP A 371 -12.81 -11.70 -15.81
N LEU A 372 -11.79 -12.32 -16.39
CA LEU A 372 -11.81 -12.74 -17.79
C LEU A 372 -11.85 -14.27 -17.93
N LEU A 373 -10.94 -15.00 -17.28
CA LEU A 373 -10.87 -16.46 -17.48
C LEU A 373 -12.09 -17.17 -16.87
N LYS A 374 -12.59 -16.73 -15.71
CA LYS A 374 -13.83 -17.26 -15.13
C LYS A 374 -15.04 -16.94 -16.01
N MET A 375 -15.08 -15.76 -16.63
CA MET A 375 -16.12 -15.40 -17.58
C MET A 375 -16.12 -16.34 -18.78
N TYR A 376 -14.93 -16.57 -19.36
CA TYR A 376 -14.76 -17.50 -20.46
C TYR A 376 -15.18 -18.92 -20.11
N SER A 377 -14.79 -19.44 -18.93
CA SER A 377 -15.18 -20.79 -18.53
C SER A 377 -16.70 -20.96 -18.46
N LEU A 378 -17.41 -19.93 -17.97
CA LEU A 378 -18.87 -19.93 -17.92
C LEU A 378 -19.50 -19.84 -19.32
N TYR A 379 -18.85 -19.11 -20.24
CA TYR A 379 -19.25 -19.04 -21.65
C TYR A 379 -19.10 -20.39 -22.36
N GLU A 380 -17.97 -21.07 -22.16
CA GLU A 380 -17.70 -22.40 -22.73
C GLU A 380 -18.67 -23.46 -22.19
N GLU A 381 -18.93 -23.44 -20.88
CA GLU A 381 -19.92 -24.33 -20.23
C GLU A 381 -21.35 -24.12 -20.74
N ALA A 382 -21.71 -22.90 -21.15
CA ALA A 382 -23.08 -22.54 -21.54
C ALA A 382 -23.47 -22.92 -22.99
N GLN A 383 -22.59 -23.60 -23.76
CA GLN A 383 -22.85 -24.15 -25.11
C GLN A 383 -23.82 -23.32 -25.98
N LEU A 384 -23.39 -22.12 -26.40
CA LEU A 384 -24.07 -21.25 -27.38
C LEU A 384 -25.42 -20.63 -26.94
N GLN A 385 -25.92 -20.88 -25.73
CA GLN A 385 -27.06 -20.15 -25.16
C GLN A 385 -26.66 -19.37 -23.91
N MET A 386 -26.95 -18.06 -23.94
CA MET A 386 -26.51 -17.13 -22.90
C MET A 386 -27.30 -17.34 -21.60
N SER A 387 -26.75 -18.16 -20.69
CA SER A 387 -27.37 -18.48 -19.40
C SER A 387 -27.57 -17.21 -18.56
N GLU A 388 -28.63 -17.19 -17.74
CA GLU A 388 -28.92 -16.05 -16.85
C GLU A 388 -27.76 -15.77 -15.88
N GLN A 389 -27.08 -16.84 -15.44
CA GLN A 389 -25.89 -16.76 -14.60
C GLN A 389 -24.72 -16.05 -15.29
N LEU A 390 -24.47 -16.35 -16.57
CA LEU A 390 -23.42 -15.70 -17.35
C LEU A 390 -23.72 -14.22 -17.57
N LYS A 391 -24.97 -13.86 -17.92
CA LYS A 391 -25.38 -12.46 -18.05
C LYS A 391 -25.18 -11.68 -16.76
N LEU A 392 -25.59 -12.24 -15.62
CA LEU A 392 -25.39 -11.62 -14.31
C LEU A 392 -23.91 -11.45 -13.98
N PHE A 393 -23.09 -12.46 -14.26
CA PHE A 393 -21.64 -12.41 -14.03
C PHE A 393 -20.96 -11.34 -14.88
N ILE A 394 -21.28 -11.25 -16.17
CA ILE A 394 -20.75 -10.23 -17.08
C ILE A 394 -21.15 -8.84 -16.57
N LYS A 395 -22.43 -8.61 -16.28
CA LYS A 395 -22.93 -7.32 -15.79
C LYS A 395 -22.23 -6.90 -14.48
N THR A 396 -22.12 -7.83 -13.52
CA THR A 396 -21.45 -7.58 -12.24
C THR A 396 -19.97 -7.26 -12.43
N THR A 397 -19.28 -8.00 -13.30
CA THR A 397 -17.85 -7.77 -13.59
C THR A 397 -17.63 -6.41 -14.26
N THR A 398 -18.48 -6.04 -15.23
CA THR A 398 -18.46 -4.73 -15.87
C THR A 398 -18.64 -3.61 -14.86
N GLU A 399 -19.60 -3.73 -13.93
CA GLU A 399 -19.83 -2.74 -12.88
C GLU A 399 -18.65 -2.61 -11.91
N VAL A 400 -18.02 -3.73 -11.55
CA VAL A 400 -16.79 -3.74 -10.74
C VAL A 400 -15.64 -3.04 -11.47
N MET A 401 -15.41 -3.31 -12.77
CA MET A 401 -14.35 -2.66 -13.56
C MET A 401 -14.57 -1.14 -13.67
N ILE A 402 -15.82 -0.71 -13.85
CA ILE A 402 -16.21 0.71 -13.83
C ILE A 402 -15.91 1.34 -12.46
N THR A 403 -16.27 0.67 -11.38
CA THR A 403 -16.07 1.18 -10.01
C THR A 403 -14.58 1.30 -9.68
N VAL A 404 -13.78 0.30 -10.07
CA VAL A 404 -12.35 0.27 -9.78
C VAL A 404 -11.57 1.31 -10.58
N SER A 405 -11.92 1.51 -11.86
CA SER A 405 -11.30 2.57 -12.69
C SER A 405 -11.61 3.98 -12.17
N SER A 406 -12.75 4.18 -11.51
CA SER A 406 -13.18 5.48 -10.98
C SER A 406 -12.76 5.77 -9.52
N PHE A 407 -12.01 4.88 -8.85
CA PHE A 407 -11.59 5.12 -7.46
C PHE A 407 -10.59 6.27 -7.28
N SER A 408 -9.67 6.46 -8.23
CA SER A 408 -8.69 7.56 -8.22
C SER A 408 -7.95 7.63 -9.56
N ASP A 409 -7.38 8.78 -9.91
CA ASP A 409 -6.55 8.96 -11.12
C ASP A 409 -5.38 7.96 -11.19
N LYS A 410 -4.83 7.55 -10.03
CA LYS A 410 -3.79 6.50 -9.98
C LYS A 410 -4.37 5.12 -10.31
N SER A 411 -5.55 4.79 -9.80
CA SER A 411 -6.24 3.53 -10.11
C SER A 411 -6.56 3.42 -11.61
N GLU A 412 -6.98 4.52 -12.24
CA GLU A 412 -7.22 4.58 -13.68
C GLU A 412 -5.95 4.24 -14.47
N LYS A 413 -4.80 4.81 -14.09
CA LYS A 413 -3.49 4.51 -14.71
C LYS A 413 -3.07 3.06 -14.52
N TYR A 414 -3.20 2.51 -13.31
CA TYR A 414 -2.89 1.11 -13.05
C TYR A 414 -3.81 0.15 -13.81
N PHE A 415 -5.09 0.51 -13.96
CA PHE A 415 -6.05 -0.25 -14.76
C PHE A 415 -5.72 -0.18 -16.26
N GLU A 416 -5.35 1.00 -16.79
CA GLU A 416 -4.86 1.15 -18.16
C GLU A 416 -3.60 0.28 -18.40
N ARG A 417 -2.67 0.30 -17.44
CA ARG A 417 -1.45 -0.51 -17.47
C ARG A 417 -1.77 -2.00 -17.50
N PHE A 418 -2.66 -2.47 -16.62
CA PHE A 418 -3.14 -3.86 -16.60
C PHE A 418 -3.67 -4.30 -17.96
N LEU A 419 -4.56 -3.51 -18.56
CA LEU A 419 -5.15 -3.83 -19.86
C LEU A 419 -4.08 -3.92 -20.95
N LYS A 420 -3.16 -2.96 -21.04
CA LYS A 420 -2.11 -2.96 -22.05
C LYS A 420 -1.11 -4.11 -21.86
N GLU A 421 -0.57 -4.26 -20.66
CA GLU A 421 0.58 -5.14 -20.39
C GLU A 421 0.16 -6.60 -20.17
N GLN A 422 -1.00 -6.84 -19.55
CA GLN A 422 -1.39 -8.19 -19.11
C GLN A 422 -2.53 -8.79 -19.95
N VAL A 423 -3.38 -7.96 -20.57
CA VAL A 423 -4.51 -8.43 -21.39
C VAL A 423 -4.19 -8.39 -22.88
N PHE A 424 -3.79 -7.24 -23.42
CA PHE A 424 -3.60 -7.05 -24.86
C PHE A 424 -2.19 -7.39 -25.37
N HIS A 425 -1.15 -7.21 -24.55
CA HIS A 425 0.20 -7.62 -24.91
C HIS A 425 0.39 -9.12 -24.67
N ILE A 426 0.98 -9.86 -25.63
CA ILE A 426 1.21 -11.30 -25.48
C ILE A 426 2.41 -11.53 -24.55
N THR A 427 2.15 -11.98 -23.33
CA THR A 427 3.14 -12.37 -22.33
C THR A 427 3.24 -13.91 -22.23
N PRO A 428 4.33 -14.48 -21.70
CA PRO A 428 4.41 -15.93 -21.48
C PRO A 428 3.27 -16.47 -20.60
N VAL A 429 2.72 -15.64 -19.70
CA VAL A 429 1.61 -15.98 -18.80
C VAL A 429 0.27 -16.06 -19.55
N ASN A 430 0.01 -15.16 -20.49
CA ASN A 430 -1.28 -15.07 -21.19
C ASN A 430 -1.30 -15.76 -22.57
N LYS A 431 -0.14 -16.13 -23.13
CA LYS A 431 -0.02 -16.65 -24.51
C LYS A 431 -0.98 -17.79 -24.83
N ASN A 432 -1.19 -18.71 -23.88
CA ASN A 432 -2.09 -19.85 -24.06
C ASN A 432 -3.58 -19.49 -23.90
N ASN A 433 -3.89 -18.38 -23.24
CA ASN A 433 -5.24 -17.93 -22.94
C ASN A 433 -5.66 -16.68 -23.72
N TYR A 434 -4.81 -16.16 -24.61
CA TYR A 434 -5.03 -14.87 -25.28
C TYR A 434 -6.35 -14.80 -26.06
N SER A 435 -6.72 -15.87 -26.78
CA SER A 435 -8.01 -15.95 -27.48
C SER A 435 -9.18 -15.87 -26.50
N LYS A 436 -9.10 -16.57 -25.36
CA LYS A 436 -10.11 -16.59 -24.30
C LYS A 436 -10.29 -15.21 -23.66
N LEU A 437 -9.18 -14.50 -23.45
CA LEU A 437 -9.19 -13.13 -22.93
C LEU A 437 -9.90 -12.18 -23.90
N MET A 438 -9.58 -12.26 -25.19
CA MET A 438 -10.21 -11.44 -26.22
C MET A 438 -11.72 -11.69 -26.33
N GLU A 439 -12.14 -12.95 -26.30
CA GLU A 439 -13.56 -13.32 -26.34
C GLU A 439 -14.32 -12.77 -25.13
N SER A 440 -13.72 -12.82 -23.93
CA SER A 440 -14.28 -12.21 -22.71
C SER A 440 -14.38 -10.69 -22.81
N ILE A 441 -13.38 -10.01 -23.39
CA ILE A 441 -13.41 -8.57 -23.62
C ILE A 441 -14.55 -8.20 -24.60
N HIS A 442 -14.77 -8.99 -25.66
CA HIS A 442 -15.91 -8.76 -26.55
C HIS A 442 -17.26 -8.92 -25.84
N LEU A 443 -17.43 -9.93 -24.98
CA LEU A 443 -18.63 -10.07 -24.15
C LEU A 443 -18.86 -8.87 -23.21
N ILE A 444 -17.79 -8.32 -22.63
CA ILE A 444 -17.88 -7.09 -21.82
C ILE A 444 -18.31 -5.90 -22.67
N ILE A 445 -17.72 -5.73 -23.86
CA ILE A 445 -18.08 -4.66 -24.80
C ILE A 445 -19.55 -4.76 -25.18
N ASP A 446 -20.03 -5.94 -25.55
CA ASP A 446 -21.44 -6.15 -25.90
C ASP A 446 -22.37 -5.83 -24.73
N SER A 447 -22.04 -6.26 -23.51
CA SER A 447 -22.79 -5.92 -22.30
C SER A 447 -22.80 -4.41 -22.00
N VAL A 448 -21.68 -3.72 -22.25
CA VAL A 448 -21.60 -2.26 -22.13
C VAL A 448 -22.52 -1.59 -23.14
N PHE A 449 -22.53 -2.04 -24.41
CA PHE A 449 -23.41 -1.52 -25.44
C PHE A 449 -24.89 -1.77 -25.12
N GLU A 450 -25.27 -2.97 -24.68
CA GLU A 450 -26.63 -3.27 -24.21
C GLU A 450 -27.04 -2.30 -23.08
N THR A 451 -26.20 -2.17 -22.05
CA THR A 451 -26.46 -1.25 -20.92
C THR A 451 -26.62 0.19 -21.38
N VAL A 452 -25.79 0.66 -22.31
CA VAL A 452 -25.88 2.01 -22.89
C VAL A 452 -27.20 2.19 -23.63
N THR A 453 -27.60 1.22 -24.45
CA THR A 453 -28.85 1.30 -25.22
C THR A 453 -30.09 1.30 -24.33
N GLU A 454 -30.15 0.43 -23.32
CA GLU A 454 -31.27 0.37 -22.36
C GLU A 454 -31.43 1.68 -21.58
N ASN A 455 -30.31 2.24 -21.07
CA ASN A 455 -30.34 3.44 -20.23
C ASN A 455 -30.55 4.73 -21.05
N SER A 456 -30.18 4.74 -22.34
CA SER A 456 -30.41 5.88 -23.23
C SER A 456 -31.91 6.17 -23.44
N GLN A 457 -32.76 5.13 -23.37
CA GLN A 457 -34.21 5.25 -23.56
C GLN A 457 -34.93 5.76 -22.30
N ALA A 458 -34.33 5.58 -21.11
CA ALA A 458 -34.96 5.89 -19.83
C ALA A 458 -34.94 7.39 -19.47
N GLY A 459 -34.07 8.21 -20.09
CA GLY A 459 -34.07 9.68 -19.97
C GLY A 459 -33.67 10.29 -18.61
N ASN A 460 -33.50 9.48 -17.55
CA ASN A 460 -33.21 9.95 -16.19
C ASN A 460 -31.74 10.36 -15.98
N ASP A 461 -31.47 11.27 -15.02
CA ASP A 461 -30.10 11.74 -14.72
C ASP A 461 -29.17 10.63 -14.19
N ASN A 462 -29.72 9.66 -13.45
CA ASN A 462 -28.99 8.45 -13.05
C ASN A 462 -28.58 7.60 -14.25
N ALA A 463 -29.46 7.48 -15.25
CA ALA A 463 -29.20 6.74 -16.47
C ALA A 463 -28.07 7.40 -17.29
N LYS A 464 -28.07 8.74 -17.40
CA LYS A 464 -26.97 9.50 -18.03
C LYS A 464 -25.64 9.30 -17.32
N THR A 465 -25.64 9.21 -15.99
CA THR A 465 -24.43 8.97 -15.19
C THR A 465 -23.87 7.56 -15.45
N ILE A 466 -24.73 6.55 -15.50
CA ILE A 466 -24.34 5.16 -15.83
C ILE A 466 -23.76 5.09 -17.24
N VAL A 467 -24.44 5.70 -18.23
CA VAL A 467 -23.94 5.78 -19.61
C VAL A 467 -22.58 6.48 -19.67
N GLY A 468 -22.39 7.58 -18.92
CA GLY A 468 -21.11 8.28 -18.83
C GLY A 468 -19.98 7.39 -18.32
N LYS A 469 -20.25 6.58 -17.30
CA LYS A 469 -19.28 5.62 -16.74
C LYS A 469 -18.96 4.48 -17.71
N CYS A 470 -19.98 3.93 -18.37
CA CYS A 470 -19.83 2.92 -19.42
C CYS A 470 -18.97 3.42 -20.60
N MET A 471 -19.22 4.65 -21.06
CA MET A 471 -18.42 5.28 -22.11
C MET A 471 -16.97 5.52 -21.68
N GLY A 472 -16.74 5.86 -20.41
CA GLY A 472 -15.39 5.97 -19.83
C GLY A 472 -14.63 4.65 -19.90
N LEU A 473 -15.26 3.53 -19.49
CA LEU A 473 -14.66 2.20 -19.59
C LEU A 473 -14.38 1.81 -21.05
N LEU A 474 -15.34 2.04 -21.95
CA LEU A 474 -15.20 1.74 -23.38
C LEU A 474 -14.05 2.53 -24.00
N SER A 475 -13.97 3.83 -23.71
CA SER A 475 -12.86 4.67 -24.18
C SER A 475 -11.50 4.18 -23.67
N MET A 476 -11.44 3.69 -22.42
CA MET A 476 -10.23 3.10 -21.86
C MET A 476 -9.80 1.82 -22.58
N LEU A 477 -10.74 0.91 -22.86
CA LEU A 477 -10.48 -0.33 -23.61
C LEU A 477 -9.94 -0.01 -25.02
N VAL A 478 -10.58 0.93 -25.71
CA VAL A 478 -10.17 1.36 -27.06
C VAL A 478 -8.81 2.07 -27.05
N LYS A 479 -8.51 2.85 -25.99
CA LYS A 479 -7.19 3.45 -25.78
C LYS A 479 -6.07 2.43 -25.64
N CYS A 480 -6.38 1.24 -25.13
CA CYS A 480 -5.44 0.14 -25.04
C CYS A 480 -5.33 -0.65 -26.34
N ASN A 481 -6.46 -0.88 -27.03
CA ASN A 481 -6.48 -1.54 -28.33
C ASN A 481 -7.60 -0.97 -29.23
N GLY A 482 -7.21 -0.28 -30.30
CA GLY A 482 -8.13 0.37 -31.24
C GLY A 482 -8.93 -0.58 -32.14
N LEU A 483 -8.60 -1.88 -32.18
CA LEU A 483 -9.23 -2.89 -33.03
C LEU A 483 -10.49 -3.54 -32.42
N LEU A 484 -10.84 -3.20 -31.18
CA LEU A 484 -11.89 -3.88 -30.43
C LEU A 484 -13.32 -3.57 -30.90
N ILE A 485 -13.52 -2.43 -31.55
CA ILE A 485 -14.85 -1.89 -31.88
C ILE A 485 -15.15 -2.08 -33.36
N SER A 486 -16.33 -2.65 -33.65
CA SER A 486 -16.80 -2.86 -35.01
C SER A 486 -17.39 -1.59 -35.62
N GLN A 487 -17.55 -1.58 -36.94
CA GLN A 487 -18.14 -0.43 -37.63
C GLN A 487 -19.60 -0.18 -37.22
N ASP A 488 -20.38 -1.24 -37.00
CA ASP A 488 -21.80 -1.11 -36.61
C ASP A 488 -21.94 -0.57 -35.19
N GLN A 489 -21.00 -0.89 -34.29
CA GLN A 489 -20.89 -0.29 -32.96
C GLN A 489 -20.52 1.21 -33.04
N LEU A 490 -19.67 1.64 -33.98
CA LEU A 490 -19.44 3.09 -34.17
C LEU A 490 -20.69 3.82 -34.68
N VAL A 491 -21.49 3.19 -35.53
CA VAL A 491 -22.76 3.76 -35.99
C VAL A 491 -23.73 3.95 -34.82
N SER A 492 -23.79 3.00 -33.87
CA SER A 492 -24.64 3.13 -32.67
C SER A 492 -24.16 4.22 -31.70
N LEU A 493 -22.85 4.54 -31.71
CA LEU A 493 -22.29 5.64 -30.92
C LEU A 493 -22.42 7.02 -31.57
N GLN A 494 -22.69 7.07 -32.88
CA GLN A 494 -22.79 8.32 -33.63
C GLN A 494 -23.75 9.37 -33.01
N PRO A 495 -24.95 9.00 -32.49
CA PRO A 495 -25.89 9.94 -31.88
C PRO A 495 -25.30 10.81 -30.77
N TYR A 496 -24.36 10.24 -29.98
CA TYR A 496 -23.80 10.88 -28.78
C TYR A 496 -22.86 12.06 -29.07
N PHE A 497 -22.47 12.31 -30.32
CA PHE A 497 -21.80 13.56 -30.72
C PHE A 497 -22.55 14.33 -31.82
N THR A 498 -23.69 13.83 -32.31
CA THR A 498 -24.53 14.56 -33.27
C THR A 498 -25.65 15.36 -32.59
N ASP A 499 -26.24 14.82 -31.52
CA ASP A 499 -27.40 15.43 -30.85
C ASP A 499 -26.98 16.21 -29.60
N GLU A 500 -27.32 17.50 -29.53
CA GLU A 500 -27.00 18.38 -28.40
C GLU A 500 -27.78 18.02 -27.12
N THR A 501 -28.86 17.22 -27.22
CA THR A 501 -29.70 16.80 -26.10
C THR A 501 -29.19 15.58 -25.34
N LEU A 502 -28.45 14.70 -26.02
CA LEU A 502 -27.82 13.49 -25.48
C LEU A 502 -26.37 13.73 -25.00
N THR A 503 -25.77 14.85 -25.38
CA THR A 503 -24.40 15.21 -25.01
C THR A 503 -24.34 15.83 -23.62
N GLY A 504 -23.93 15.03 -22.62
CA GLY A 504 -23.25 15.59 -21.45
C GLY A 504 -21.80 15.95 -21.79
N ASP A 505 -21.20 16.89 -21.04
CA ASP A 505 -19.83 17.40 -21.30
C ASP A 505 -18.76 16.29 -21.38
N SER A 506 -18.93 15.17 -20.66
CA SER A 506 -18.01 14.03 -20.71
C SER A 506 -18.34 13.00 -21.78
N LEU A 507 -19.61 12.87 -22.17
CA LEU A 507 -20.08 11.87 -23.13
C LEU A 507 -19.54 12.16 -24.54
N CYS A 508 -19.65 13.43 -24.97
CA CYS A 508 -19.15 13.84 -26.28
C CYS A 508 -17.64 13.60 -26.38
N TYR A 509 -16.89 13.94 -25.33
CA TYR A 509 -15.45 13.70 -25.25
C TYR A 509 -15.09 12.22 -25.39
N TYR A 510 -15.70 11.32 -24.60
CA TYR A 510 -15.40 9.89 -24.69
C TYR A 510 -15.76 9.29 -26.04
N THR A 511 -16.89 9.68 -26.63
CA THR A 511 -17.27 9.22 -27.97
C THR A 511 -16.28 9.70 -29.03
N LEU A 512 -15.86 10.97 -29.01
CA LEU A 512 -14.86 11.50 -29.93
C LEU A 512 -13.50 10.81 -29.77
N GLN A 513 -13.12 10.50 -28.53
CA GLN A 513 -11.89 9.77 -28.23
C GLN A 513 -11.93 8.33 -28.79
N ILE A 514 -13.05 7.61 -28.63
CA ILE A 514 -13.26 6.29 -29.23
C ILE A 514 -13.11 6.37 -30.76
N PHE A 515 -13.78 7.34 -31.39
CA PHE A 515 -13.69 7.53 -32.84
C PHE A 515 -12.25 7.80 -33.29
N ARG A 516 -11.51 8.67 -32.58
CA ARG A 516 -10.12 9.02 -32.93
C ARG A 516 -9.22 7.79 -32.95
N LEU A 517 -9.42 6.90 -31.99
CA LEU A 517 -8.55 5.76 -31.75
C LEU A 517 -8.94 4.55 -32.60
N THR A 518 -10.23 4.37 -32.93
CA THR A 518 -10.70 3.25 -33.76
C THR A 518 -10.60 3.52 -35.26
N LEU A 519 -10.93 4.73 -35.72
CA LEU A 519 -11.00 5.04 -37.16
C LEU A 519 -9.71 4.71 -37.95
N PRO A 520 -8.48 5.00 -37.45
CA PRO A 520 -7.23 4.69 -38.15
C PRO A 520 -7.01 3.20 -38.46
N HIS A 521 -7.67 2.31 -37.73
CA HIS A 521 -7.53 0.87 -37.89
C HIS A 521 -8.59 0.24 -38.79
N MET A 522 -9.59 1.01 -39.24
CA MET A 522 -10.64 0.50 -40.12
C MET A 522 -10.20 0.49 -41.58
N THR A 523 -10.34 -0.66 -42.24
CA THR A 523 -9.93 -0.84 -43.64
C THR A 523 -10.95 -0.32 -44.65
N ALA A 524 -12.25 -0.36 -44.32
CA ALA A 524 -13.32 0.15 -45.17
C ALA A 524 -14.43 0.81 -44.34
N LEU A 525 -14.86 2.01 -44.76
CA LEU A 525 -15.95 2.76 -44.14
C LEU A 525 -17.15 2.89 -45.09
N LYS A 526 -18.36 2.83 -44.52
CA LYS A 526 -19.65 3.01 -45.22
C LYS A 526 -19.76 4.48 -45.65
N PRO A 527 -20.01 4.80 -46.93
CA PRO A 527 -19.97 6.18 -47.43
C PRO A 527 -21.00 7.09 -46.75
N ASN A 528 -22.22 6.60 -46.50
CA ASN A 528 -23.27 7.35 -45.81
C ASN A 528 -22.86 7.73 -44.37
N PHE A 529 -22.17 6.83 -43.68
CA PHE A 529 -21.66 7.08 -42.34
C PHE A 529 -20.57 8.16 -42.34
N VAL A 530 -19.65 8.11 -43.30
CA VAL A 530 -18.57 9.11 -43.43
C VAL A 530 -19.16 10.50 -43.71
N VAL A 531 -20.11 10.62 -44.65
CA VAL A 531 -20.77 11.90 -44.98
C VAL A 531 -21.53 12.46 -43.78
N ALA A 532 -22.28 11.62 -43.06
CA ALA A 532 -23.02 12.04 -41.87
C ALA A 532 -22.09 12.52 -40.75
N CYS A 533 -21.01 11.79 -40.45
CA CYS A 533 -20.02 12.17 -39.45
C CYS A 533 -19.32 13.49 -39.82
N LYS A 534 -18.85 13.62 -41.07
CA LYS A 534 -18.21 14.86 -41.55
C LYS A 534 -19.11 16.07 -41.42
N THR A 535 -20.37 15.95 -41.84
CA THR A 535 -21.34 17.05 -41.81
C THR A 535 -21.61 17.50 -40.37
N SER A 536 -21.79 16.53 -39.46
CA SER A 536 -22.02 16.82 -38.04
C SER A 536 -20.81 17.47 -37.37
N LEU A 537 -19.62 16.89 -37.52
CA LEU A 537 -18.38 17.41 -36.93
C LEU A 537 -18.09 18.82 -37.45
N LEU A 538 -18.19 19.06 -38.76
CA LEU A 538 -17.95 20.37 -39.36
C LEU A 538 -18.91 21.44 -38.83
N LYS A 539 -20.20 21.11 -38.68
CA LYS A 539 -21.21 22.05 -38.14
C LYS A 539 -20.93 22.42 -36.68
N ARG A 540 -20.31 21.52 -35.91
CA ARG A 540 -20.03 21.69 -34.48
C ARG A 540 -18.63 22.19 -34.14
N LEU A 541 -17.70 22.30 -35.09
CA LEU A 541 -16.31 22.73 -34.84
C LEU A 541 -16.19 24.03 -34.02
N THR A 542 -17.08 25.00 -34.21
CA THR A 542 -17.06 26.28 -33.48
C THR A 542 -17.78 26.24 -32.13
N LYS A 543 -18.46 25.13 -31.82
CA LYS A 543 -19.24 24.91 -30.60
C LYS A 543 -18.52 24.01 -29.59
N PHE A 544 -17.64 23.11 -30.05
CA PHE A 544 -16.88 22.22 -29.16
C PHE A 544 -16.08 22.99 -28.13
N ASN A 545 -15.98 22.42 -26.92
CA ASN A 545 -15.04 22.91 -25.92
C ASN A 545 -13.59 22.56 -26.33
N VAL A 546 -12.60 23.08 -25.60
CA VAL A 546 -11.17 22.90 -25.96
C VAL A 546 -10.77 21.41 -25.97
N ARG A 547 -11.27 20.60 -25.02
CA ARG A 547 -10.93 19.17 -24.91
C ARG A 547 -11.58 18.34 -26.01
N GLU A 548 -12.84 18.61 -26.32
CA GLU A 548 -13.58 17.98 -27.41
C GLU A 548 -12.97 18.34 -28.76
N LEU A 549 -12.51 19.57 -28.94
CA LEU A 549 -11.92 20.03 -30.19
C LEU A 549 -10.61 19.28 -30.50
N ASP A 550 -9.75 19.08 -29.49
CA ASP A 550 -8.51 18.32 -29.61
C ASP A 550 -8.74 16.84 -29.99
N GLU A 551 -9.93 16.29 -29.70
CA GLU A 551 -10.35 14.94 -30.10
C GLU A 551 -11.06 14.91 -31.46
N ALA A 552 -11.94 15.88 -31.72
CA ALA A 552 -12.74 15.98 -32.94
C ALA A 552 -11.90 16.28 -34.19
N MET A 553 -10.87 17.12 -34.05
CA MET A 553 -10.03 17.55 -35.17
C MET A 553 -9.24 16.40 -35.82
N PRO A 554 -8.56 15.53 -35.07
CA PRO A 554 -7.98 14.29 -35.60
C PRO A 554 -8.99 13.39 -36.33
N CYS A 555 -10.18 13.18 -35.74
CA CYS A 555 -11.24 12.37 -36.37
C CYS A 555 -11.64 12.95 -37.73
N MET A 556 -11.87 14.26 -37.77
CA MET A 556 -12.27 14.96 -38.98
C MET A 556 -11.16 14.92 -40.05
N TRP A 557 -9.90 15.10 -39.65
CA TRP A 557 -8.76 14.98 -40.56
C TRP A 557 -8.65 13.59 -41.18
N PHE A 558 -8.82 12.54 -40.37
CA PHE A 558 -8.80 11.15 -40.85
C PHE A 558 -9.91 10.90 -41.86
N LEU A 559 -11.16 11.23 -41.53
CA LEU A 559 -12.31 11.04 -42.43
C LEU A 559 -12.15 11.82 -43.75
N CYS A 560 -11.63 13.05 -43.70
CA CYS A 560 -11.34 13.84 -44.90
C CYS A 560 -10.22 13.26 -45.75
N SER A 561 -9.17 12.73 -45.11
CA SER A 561 -8.05 12.08 -45.81
C SER A 561 -8.49 10.78 -46.48
N TYR A 562 -9.40 10.03 -45.86
CA TYR A 562 -9.94 8.78 -46.41
C TYR A 562 -10.71 8.99 -47.73
N ASP A 563 -11.55 10.02 -47.83
CA ASP A 563 -12.28 10.35 -49.08
C ASP A 563 -11.46 11.23 -50.04
N ASN A 564 -10.20 11.53 -49.73
CA ASN A 564 -9.35 12.52 -50.44
C ASN A 564 -9.92 13.95 -50.55
N ASP A 565 -11.05 14.28 -49.92
CA ASP A 565 -11.62 15.62 -49.87
C ASP A 565 -11.16 16.38 -48.61
N THR A 566 -9.89 16.78 -48.62
CA THR A 566 -9.29 17.65 -47.61
C THR A 566 -9.54 19.14 -47.88
N SER A 567 -10.20 19.46 -49.01
CA SER A 567 -10.49 20.83 -49.45
C SER A 567 -11.47 21.57 -48.53
N VAL A 568 -12.40 20.83 -47.91
CA VAL A 568 -13.40 21.37 -46.98
C VAL A 568 -12.74 21.93 -45.73
N LEU A 569 -11.76 21.21 -45.17
CA LEU A 569 -10.99 21.68 -44.01
C LEU A 569 -10.05 22.82 -44.36
N ALA A 570 -9.44 22.79 -45.56
CA ALA A 570 -8.65 23.92 -46.04
C ALA A 570 -9.50 25.20 -46.15
N LYS A 571 -10.71 25.13 -46.71
CA LYS A 571 -11.67 26.25 -46.77
C LYS A 571 -12.07 26.74 -45.38
N ALA A 572 -12.30 25.83 -44.43
CA ALA A 572 -12.63 26.17 -43.04
C ALA A 572 -11.44 26.84 -42.31
N CYS A 573 -10.21 26.40 -42.57
CA CYS A 573 -9.00 27.03 -42.05
C CYS A 573 -8.79 28.43 -42.64
N ILE A 574 -8.99 28.59 -43.96
CA ILE A 574 -8.92 29.90 -44.65
C ILE A 574 -9.96 30.86 -44.10
N SER A 575 -11.21 30.41 -43.92
CA SER A 575 -12.29 31.26 -43.37
C SER A 575 -11.98 31.69 -41.93
N SER A 576 -11.49 30.77 -41.10
CA SER A 576 -11.07 31.05 -39.72
C SER A 576 -9.89 32.04 -39.69
N THR A 577 -8.90 31.86 -40.56
CA THR A 577 -7.73 32.75 -40.67
C THR A 577 -8.14 34.15 -41.14
N ARG A 578 -9.08 34.26 -42.08
CA ARG A 578 -9.63 35.55 -42.55
C ARG A 578 -10.31 36.31 -41.42
N LEU A 579 -11.10 35.61 -40.59
CA LEU A 579 -11.75 36.20 -39.42
C LEU A 579 -10.71 36.65 -38.37
N ILE A 580 -9.68 35.84 -38.13
CA ILE A 580 -8.58 36.19 -37.21
C ILE A 580 -7.82 37.43 -37.70
N ARG A 581 -7.57 37.55 -39.01
CA ARG A 581 -6.85 38.70 -39.60
C ARG A 581 -7.55 40.04 -39.36
N GLN A 582 -8.89 40.07 -39.29
CA GLN A 582 -9.65 41.27 -38.93
C GLN A 582 -9.25 41.74 -37.53
N TYR A 583 -9.21 40.82 -36.56
CA TYR A 583 -8.77 41.10 -35.19
C TYR A 583 -7.27 41.45 -35.08
N VAL A 584 -6.41 40.87 -35.92
CA VAL A 584 -4.98 41.26 -35.98
C VAL A 584 -4.83 42.73 -36.39
N GLY A 585 -5.66 43.20 -37.33
CA GLY A 585 -5.70 44.61 -37.73
C GLY A 585 -6.19 45.53 -36.61
N GLU A 586 -7.16 45.06 -35.82
CA GLU A 586 -7.73 45.80 -34.69
C GLU A 586 -6.78 45.90 -33.49
N ILE A 587 -6.06 44.84 -33.13
CA ILE A 587 -5.09 44.84 -32.01
C ILE A 587 -3.90 45.76 -32.30
N LYS A 588 -3.47 45.85 -33.57
CA LYS A 588 -2.45 46.83 -33.98
C LYS A 588 -2.92 48.28 -33.85
N ARG A 589 -4.24 48.52 -33.85
CA ARG A 589 -4.86 49.85 -33.73
C ARG A 589 -5.29 50.17 -32.30
N LYS A 590 -5.65 49.18 -31.48
CA LYS A 590 -6.11 49.31 -30.08
C LYS A 590 -5.43 48.24 -29.20
N PRO A 591 -4.43 48.62 -28.38
CA PRO A 591 -3.64 47.66 -27.58
C PRO A 591 -4.34 47.10 -26.33
N ASP A 592 -5.52 47.61 -25.93
CA ASP A 592 -6.25 47.18 -24.71
C ASP A 592 -7.62 46.51 -25.01
N MET A 593 -7.75 45.83 -26.13
CA MET A 593 -9.01 45.17 -26.49
C MET A 593 -9.28 43.97 -25.57
N LYS A 594 -10.42 43.97 -24.86
CA LYS A 594 -10.88 42.81 -24.09
C LYS A 594 -11.10 41.61 -25.04
N PRO A 595 -10.67 40.40 -24.67
CA PRO A 595 -10.80 39.25 -25.54
C PRO A 595 -12.27 38.80 -25.64
N ASP A 596 -12.84 38.86 -26.85
CA ASP A 596 -14.14 38.25 -27.15
C ASP A 596 -14.02 36.72 -27.06
N GLY A 597 -15.02 36.04 -26.49
CA GLY A 597 -15.09 34.58 -26.45
C GLY A 597 -15.04 33.94 -27.84
N ARG A 598 -15.49 34.67 -28.87
CA ARG A 598 -15.35 34.26 -30.28
C ARG A 598 -13.90 34.25 -30.74
N LEU A 599 -13.12 35.28 -30.40
CA LEU A 599 -11.69 35.37 -30.74
C LEU A 599 -10.90 34.24 -30.08
N GLN A 600 -11.17 33.96 -28.80
CA GLN A 600 -10.51 32.87 -28.08
C GLN A 600 -10.74 31.52 -28.77
N ARG A 601 -11.98 31.21 -29.16
CA ARG A 601 -12.32 29.97 -29.90
C ARG A 601 -11.64 29.91 -31.27
N LEU A 602 -11.59 31.01 -32.00
CA LEU A 602 -10.91 31.06 -33.30
C LEU A 602 -9.40 30.77 -33.17
N VAL A 603 -8.74 31.30 -32.14
CA VAL A 603 -7.31 31.02 -31.88
C VAL A 603 -7.09 29.54 -31.54
N PHE A 604 -7.97 28.93 -30.72
CA PHE A 604 -7.91 27.48 -30.46
C PHE A 604 -8.12 26.64 -31.71
N LEU A 605 -9.08 27.02 -32.55
CA LEU A 605 -9.36 26.34 -33.81
C LEU A 605 -8.18 26.44 -34.78
N LEU A 606 -7.53 27.61 -34.87
CA LEU A 606 -6.34 27.79 -35.69
C LEU A 606 -5.15 26.97 -35.18
N GLY A 607 -4.94 26.90 -33.86
CA GLY A 607 -3.92 26.04 -33.25
C GLY A 607 -4.15 24.56 -33.55
N ASN A 608 -5.39 24.10 -33.41
CA ASN A 608 -5.80 22.73 -33.71
C ASN A 608 -5.62 22.35 -35.18
N PHE A 609 -5.97 23.26 -36.10
CA PHE A 609 -5.69 23.09 -37.53
C PHE A 609 -4.20 22.91 -37.79
N GLY A 610 -3.33 23.72 -37.16
CA GLY A 610 -1.89 23.59 -37.31
C GLY A 610 -1.29 22.35 -36.63
N ARG A 611 -1.93 21.85 -35.57
CA ARG A 611 -1.50 20.65 -34.84
C ARG A 611 -1.85 19.36 -35.58
N HIS A 612 -3.08 19.22 -36.07
CA HIS A 612 -3.60 17.94 -36.55
C HIS A 612 -3.73 17.82 -38.06
N CYS A 613 -3.80 18.93 -38.81
CA CYS A 613 -4.06 18.90 -40.24
C CYS A 613 -2.82 19.26 -41.07
N ASN A 614 -2.54 18.49 -42.12
CA ASN A 614 -1.45 18.77 -43.06
C ASN A 614 -1.98 19.39 -44.36
N PHE A 615 -2.03 20.71 -44.43
CA PHE A 615 -2.54 21.44 -45.60
C PHE A 615 -1.52 21.71 -46.70
N GLU A 616 -0.33 21.11 -46.66
CA GLU A 616 0.74 21.39 -47.64
C GLU A 616 0.35 21.03 -49.09
N ASN A 617 -0.61 20.11 -49.28
CA ASN A 617 -1.13 19.75 -50.60
C ASN A 617 -2.10 20.80 -51.18
N HIS A 618 -2.60 21.74 -50.35
CA HIS A 618 -3.59 22.76 -50.75
C HIS A 618 -3.00 24.17 -50.77
N LYS A 619 -1.67 24.32 -50.82
CA LYS A 619 -0.98 25.63 -50.80
C LYS A 619 -1.56 26.64 -51.78
N ASP A 620 -1.90 26.19 -52.98
CA ASP A 620 -2.45 27.06 -54.04
C ASP A 620 -3.78 27.71 -53.63
N MET A 621 -4.61 27.02 -52.84
CA MET A 621 -5.85 27.58 -52.29
C MET A 621 -5.57 28.68 -51.26
N PHE A 622 -4.55 28.51 -50.42
CA PHE A 622 -4.15 29.51 -49.43
C PHE A 622 -3.49 30.74 -50.09
N LEU A 623 -2.73 30.54 -51.18
CA LEU A 623 -2.17 31.62 -52.00
C LEU A 623 -3.28 32.40 -52.74
N ALA A 624 -4.25 31.71 -53.33
CA ALA A 624 -5.39 32.33 -54.01
C ALA A 624 -6.33 33.12 -53.07
N ALA A 625 -6.37 32.75 -51.78
CA ALA A 625 -7.22 33.38 -50.79
C ALA A 625 -6.71 34.73 -50.24
N ASP A 626 -5.51 35.18 -50.66
CA ASP A 626 -4.83 36.43 -50.24
C ASP A 626 -4.85 36.69 -48.73
N ILE A 627 -4.48 35.68 -47.95
CA ILE A 627 -4.41 35.73 -46.48
C ILE A 627 -3.00 36.05 -45.95
N GLY A 628 -2.12 36.62 -46.80
CA GLY A 628 -0.79 37.09 -46.40
C GLY A 628 0.33 36.02 -46.40
N MET A 629 0.16 34.98 -47.21
CA MET A 629 1.13 33.90 -47.46
C MET A 629 2.11 34.27 -48.57
N ARG A 630 3.42 34.03 -48.38
CA ARG A 630 4.45 34.25 -49.42
C ARG A 630 4.60 33.01 -50.33
N LYS A 631 5.07 33.20 -51.57
CA LYS A 631 5.22 32.16 -52.63
C LYS A 631 6.19 30.99 -52.33
N GLY A 632 6.68 30.85 -51.10
CA GLY A 632 7.52 29.72 -50.65
C GLY A 632 7.34 29.41 -49.16
N GLU A 633 6.30 29.95 -48.53
CA GLU A 633 6.00 29.76 -47.11
C GLU A 633 5.14 28.49 -46.93
N SER A 634 5.34 27.74 -45.83
CA SER A 634 4.46 26.61 -45.50
C SER A 634 3.15 27.10 -44.88
N VAL A 635 2.08 26.30 -44.97
CA VAL A 635 0.79 26.66 -44.35
C VAL A 635 0.94 26.70 -42.83
N VAL A 636 1.78 25.83 -42.26
CA VAL A 636 2.12 25.83 -40.83
C VAL A 636 2.84 27.12 -40.43
N SER A 637 3.77 27.62 -41.25
CA SER A 637 4.43 28.92 -41.01
C SER A 637 3.44 30.07 -41.03
N LEU A 638 2.45 30.04 -41.95
CA LEU A 638 1.38 31.03 -42.00
C LEU A 638 0.55 31.03 -40.71
N ILE A 639 0.17 29.85 -40.21
CA ILE A 639 -0.57 29.69 -38.96
C ILE A 639 0.24 30.25 -37.79
N VAL A 640 1.51 29.86 -37.67
CA VAL A 640 2.44 30.35 -36.65
C VAL A 640 2.57 31.87 -36.69
N LYS A 641 2.73 32.47 -37.88
CA LYS A 641 2.82 33.93 -38.06
C LYS A 641 1.58 34.66 -37.56
N HIS A 642 0.39 34.11 -37.78
CA HIS A 642 -0.86 34.69 -37.27
C HIS A 642 -0.97 34.53 -35.75
N LEU A 643 -0.56 33.39 -35.18
CA LEU A 643 -0.53 33.17 -33.72
C LEU A 643 0.46 34.11 -33.00
N ILE A 644 1.64 34.34 -33.59
CA ILE A 644 2.68 35.24 -33.05
C ILE A 644 2.16 36.67 -32.89
N CYS A 645 1.25 37.13 -33.75
CA CYS A 645 0.68 38.48 -33.66
C CYS A 645 -0.07 38.72 -32.33
N PHE A 646 -0.56 37.67 -31.69
CA PHE A 646 -1.25 37.71 -30.39
C PHE A 646 -0.33 37.44 -29.20
N CYS A 647 0.96 37.14 -29.45
CA CYS A 647 1.96 36.85 -28.42
C CYS A 647 2.77 38.09 -27.98
N GLY A 648 2.62 39.23 -28.67
CA GLY A 648 3.32 40.47 -28.36
C GLY A 648 2.81 41.19 -27.11
N ASN A 649 3.52 42.24 -26.67
CA ASN A 649 3.20 43.01 -25.46
C ASN A 649 1.90 43.82 -25.55
N ASN A 650 1.34 43.99 -26.75
CA ASN A 650 0.14 44.79 -27.01
C ASN A 650 -1.17 43.98 -26.89
N ALA A 651 -1.13 42.77 -26.34
CA ALA A 651 -2.30 41.90 -26.23
C ALA A 651 -2.59 41.60 -24.76
N ALA A 652 -3.89 41.52 -24.42
CA ALA A 652 -4.33 41.14 -23.07
C ALA A 652 -3.74 39.79 -22.65
N VAL A 653 -3.36 39.69 -21.36
CA VAL A 653 -2.69 38.52 -20.76
C VAL A 653 -3.41 37.20 -21.06
N GLN A 654 -4.74 37.18 -20.95
CA GLN A 654 -5.55 35.99 -21.22
C GLN A 654 -5.45 35.52 -22.68
N LEU A 655 -5.42 36.45 -23.64
CA LEU A 655 -5.28 36.13 -25.06
C LEU A 655 -3.84 35.69 -25.38
N LYS A 656 -2.84 36.35 -24.78
CA LYS A 656 -1.42 35.97 -24.88
C LYS A 656 -1.21 34.54 -24.38
N ARG A 657 -1.81 34.17 -23.25
CA ARG A 657 -1.79 32.80 -22.72
C ARG A 657 -2.35 31.77 -23.71
N ILE A 658 -3.50 32.04 -24.31
CA ILE A 658 -4.15 31.15 -25.28
C ILE A 658 -3.32 31.04 -26.56
N ALA A 659 -2.77 32.16 -27.04
CA ALA A 659 -1.95 32.19 -28.24
C ALA A 659 -0.64 31.41 -28.06
N ILE A 660 0.06 31.58 -26.94
CA ILE A 660 1.29 30.83 -26.60
C ILE A 660 0.98 29.33 -26.48
N LYS A 661 -0.09 28.96 -25.78
CA LYS A 661 -0.53 27.56 -25.68
C LYS A 661 -0.75 26.92 -27.07
N ASN A 662 -1.47 27.60 -27.95
CA ASN A 662 -1.74 27.08 -29.30
C ASN A 662 -0.47 27.09 -30.18
N LEU A 663 0.41 28.08 -30.01
CA LEU A 663 1.70 28.14 -30.71
C LEU A 663 2.57 26.94 -30.35
N ILE A 664 2.70 26.62 -29.05
CA ILE A 664 3.46 25.45 -28.58
C ILE A 664 2.81 24.16 -29.09
N ASN A 665 1.47 24.05 -29.06
CA ASN A 665 0.76 22.89 -29.61
C ASN A 665 1.04 22.64 -31.11
N VAL A 666 1.17 23.69 -31.92
CA VAL A 666 1.59 23.54 -33.32
C VAL A 666 3.05 23.09 -33.42
N CYS A 667 3.92 23.58 -32.53
CA CYS A 667 5.31 23.15 -32.45
C CYS A 667 5.44 21.68 -32.01
N ILE A 668 4.55 21.16 -31.17
CA ILE A 668 4.52 19.74 -30.78
C ILE A 668 4.37 18.83 -32.00
N SER A 669 3.50 19.20 -32.95
CA SER A 669 3.31 18.43 -34.19
C SER A 669 4.46 18.59 -35.18
N THR A 670 5.15 19.73 -35.15
CA THR A 670 6.34 19.98 -35.98
C THR A 670 7.52 20.45 -35.11
N PRO A 671 8.22 19.53 -34.41
CA PRO A 671 9.20 19.89 -33.38
C PRO A 671 10.34 20.80 -33.84
N LYS A 672 10.71 20.77 -35.13
CA LYS A 672 11.72 21.65 -35.72
C LYS A 672 11.43 23.14 -35.54
N LEU A 673 10.16 23.53 -35.37
CA LEU A 673 9.77 24.92 -35.14
C LEU A 673 10.24 25.46 -33.79
N PHE A 674 10.45 24.61 -32.78
CA PHE A 674 10.99 25.03 -31.48
C PHE A 674 12.39 25.65 -31.59
N LEU A 675 13.17 25.30 -32.62
CA LEU A 675 14.50 25.86 -32.86
C LEU A 675 14.47 27.26 -33.49
N SER A 676 13.29 27.75 -33.90
CA SER A 676 13.15 29.08 -34.49
C SER A 676 13.43 30.17 -33.46
N PRO A 677 14.30 31.16 -33.76
CA PRO A 677 14.67 32.20 -32.80
C PRO A 677 13.49 33.09 -32.38
N GLN A 678 12.46 33.22 -33.22
CA GLN A 678 11.26 33.99 -32.88
C GLN A 678 10.41 33.28 -31.82
N ILE A 679 10.28 31.95 -31.92
CA ILE A 679 9.51 31.14 -30.98
C ILE A 679 10.25 31.05 -29.65
N LEU A 680 11.57 30.83 -29.68
CA LEU A 680 12.41 30.84 -28.49
C LEU A 680 12.31 32.18 -27.74
N LYS A 681 12.40 33.32 -28.44
CA LYS A 681 12.22 34.63 -27.81
C LYS A 681 10.86 34.81 -27.14
N ILE A 682 9.78 34.28 -27.72
CA ILE A 682 8.45 34.35 -27.12
C ILE A 682 8.41 33.51 -25.85
N ILE A 683 8.97 32.30 -25.88
CA ILE A 683 9.04 31.43 -24.70
C ILE A 683 9.94 32.04 -23.62
N ASP A 684 11.13 32.55 -23.98
CA ASP A 684 12.03 33.26 -23.07
C ASP A 684 11.30 34.44 -22.40
N SER A 685 10.55 35.24 -23.18
CA SER A 685 9.76 36.37 -22.65
C SER A 685 8.64 35.94 -21.70
N ALA A 686 8.18 34.69 -21.80
CA ALA A 686 7.21 34.15 -20.87
C ALA A 686 7.85 33.81 -19.51
N PHE A 687 9.15 33.49 -19.47
CA PHE A 687 9.90 33.17 -18.24
C PHE A 687 10.67 34.37 -17.63
N GLU A 688 10.57 35.57 -18.21
CA GLU A 688 11.14 36.80 -17.63
C GLU A 688 10.48 37.15 -16.28
N GLU A 689 11.23 37.69 -15.31
CA GLU A 689 10.74 37.93 -13.94
C GLU A 689 9.53 38.89 -13.83
N LYS A 690 9.30 39.72 -14.85
CA LYS A 690 8.19 40.67 -14.91
C LYS A 690 6.93 40.10 -15.59
N SER A 691 6.98 38.84 -16.04
CA SER A 691 5.88 38.21 -16.74
C SER A 691 4.82 37.68 -15.77
N ASP A 692 3.58 37.57 -16.26
CA ASP A 692 2.50 36.96 -15.47
C ASP A 692 2.75 35.45 -15.27
N ILE A 693 2.57 35.00 -14.02
CA ILE A 693 2.66 33.59 -13.59
C ILE A 693 1.81 32.67 -14.49
N SER A 694 0.63 33.16 -14.92
CA SER A 694 -0.28 32.40 -15.78
C SER A 694 0.28 32.06 -17.18
N LEU A 695 1.28 32.81 -17.66
CA LEU A 695 1.97 32.53 -18.93
C LEU A 695 3.02 31.43 -18.73
N GLN A 696 3.75 31.47 -17.62
CA GLN A 696 4.74 30.44 -17.25
C GLN A 696 4.05 29.09 -17.08
N ASP A 697 2.90 29.05 -16.38
CA ASP A 697 2.04 27.86 -16.25
C ASP A 697 1.65 27.26 -17.60
N ALA A 698 1.25 28.12 -18.55
CA ALA A 698 0.85 27.68 -19.88
C ALA A 698 2.03 27.03 -20.60
N VAL A 699 3.21 27.62 -20.54
CA VAL A 699 4.39 27.05 -21.20
C VAL A 699 4.83 25.74 -20.55
N ILE A 700 4.89 25.68 -19.22
CA ILE A 700 5.28 24.48 -18.47
C ILE A 700 4.36 23.30 -18.81
N ASN A 701 3.04 23.51 -18.79
CA ASN A 701 2.08 22.45 -19.07
C ASN A 701 2.17 21.94 -20.52
N GLU A 702 2.35 22.81 -21.50
CA GLU A 702 2.41 22.39 -22.91
C GLU A 702 3.76 21.77 -23.28
N LEU A 703 4.88 22.23 -22.70
CA LEU A 703 6.16 21.54 -22.79
C LEU A 703 6.12 20.18 -22.06
N GLY A 704 5.38 20.08 -20.95
CA GLY A 704 5.08 18.80 -20.29
C GLY A 704 4.36 17.84 -21.22
N ALA A 705 3.28 18.29 -21.85
CA ALA A 705 2.51 17.50 -22.81
C ALA A 705 3.36 17.03 -24.01
N PHE A 706 4.34 17.83 -24.45
CA PHE A 706 5.30 17.43 -25.48
C PHE A 706 6.18 16.25 -25.04
N LEU A 707 6.78 16.36 -23.84
CA LEU A 707 7.62 15.32 -23.28
C LEU A 707 6.84 14.01 -23.02
N GLU A 708 5.63 14.10 -22.48
CA GLU A 708 4.76 12.93 -22.27
C GLU A 708 4.39 12.22 -23.60
N LEU A 709 4.16 12.99 -24.67
CA LEU A 709 3.86 12.45 -25.99
C LEU A 709 5.06 11.68 -26.57
N GLU A 710 6.27 12.25 -26.49
CA GLU A 710 7.48 11.59 -26.99
C GLU A 710 7.90 10.41 -26.11
N GLU A 711 7.72 10.50 -24.78
CA GLU A 711 7.90 9.37 -23.85
C GLU A 711 6.98 8.22 -24.25
N LYS A 712 5.68 8.48 -24.47
CA LYS A 712 4.71 7.46 -24.90
C LYS A 712 5.10 6.81 -26.23
N LYS A 713 5.48 7.60 -27.24
CA LYS A 713 5.97 7.06 -28.53
C LYS A 713 7.22 6.20 -28.36
N THR A 714 8.10 6.58 -27.45
CA THR A 714 9.33 5.84 -27.15
C THR A 714 9.01 4.50 -26.49
N ILE A 715 8.07 4.48 -25.55
CA ILE A 715 7.57 3.24 -24.92
C ILE A 715 6.91 2.33 -25.96
N ASP A 716 5.98 2.87 -26.76
CA ASP A 716 5.27 2.11 -27.81
C ASP A 716 6.25 1.51 -28.84
N ARG A 717 7.34 2.20 -29.17
CA ARG A 717 8.38 1.71 -30.10
C ARG A 717 9.32 0.69 -29.47
N ASN A 718 9.72 0.90 -28.22
CA ASN A 718 10.65 0.00 -27.55
C ASN A 718 10.01 -1.38 -27.29
N GLY A 719 8.67 -1.43 -27.26
CA GLY A 719 7.89 -2.63 -26.96
C GLY A 719 7.94 -2.95 -25.47
N LEU A 720 7.02 -3.82 -25.02
CA LEU A 720 7.06 -4.41 -23.67
C LEU A 720 7.93 -5.68 -23.63
N ASP A 721 8.48 -6.09 -24.78
CA ASP A 721 9.30 -7.29 -24.90
C ASP A 721 10.70 -7.06 -24.31
N ASN A 722 11.10 -7.96 -23.41
CA ASN A 722 12.51 -8.14 -23.04
C ASN A 722 13.28 -8.57 -24.29
N LYS A 723 13.95 -7.61 -24.95
CA LYS A 723 14.72 -7.86 -26.17
C LYS A 723 15.86 -8.83 -25.87
N ASP A 724 15.66 -10.08 -26.29
CA ASP A 724 16.70 -11.09 -26.28
C ASP A 724 17.73 -10.75 -27.37
N SER A 725 19.02 -10.78 -27.04
CA SER A 725 20.08 -10.23 -27.92
C SER A 725 20.21 -10.93 -29.28
N LYS A 726 19.52 -12.07 -29.46
CA LYS A 726 19.59 -12.94 -30.64
C LYS A 726 18.50 -12.67 -31.69
N THR A 727 17.44 -11.92 -31.36
CA THR A 727 16.27 -11.70 -32.24
C THR A 727 16.13 -10.26 -32.73
N VAL A 728 17.04 -9.36 -32.36
CA VAL A 728 17.02 -7.96 -32.79
C VAL A 728 17.60 -7.85 -34.20
N GLU A 729 16.75 -7.65 -35.21
CA GLU A 729 17.20 -7.05 -36.47
C GLU A 729 17.64 -5.61 -36.17
N LEU A 730 18.94 -5.34 -36.33
CA LEU A 730 19.53 -4.01 -36.16
C LEU A 730 18.95 -3.07 -37.21
N ASP A 731 18.03 -2.19 -36.77
CA ASP A 731 17.54 -1.11 -37.62
C ASP A 731 18.69 -0.13 -37.94
N VAL A 732 19.16 -0.20 -39.18
CA VAL A 732 20.30 0.57 -39.70
C VAL A 732 20.07 2.08 -39.57
N GLN A 733 18.83 2.56 -39.54
CA GLN A 733 18.54 3.98 -39.34
C GLN A 733 18.66 4.43 -37.88
N VAL A 734 18.36 3.51 -36.93
CA VAL A 734 18.55 3.70 -35.49
C VAL A 734 20.05 3.70 -35.17
N PHE A 735 20.81 2.78 -35.79
CA PHE A 735 22.27 2.67 -35.60
C PHE A 735 23.04 3.91 -36.09
N HIS A 736 22.58 4.57 -37.16
CA HIS A 736 23.21 5.80 -37.69
C HIS A 736 22.71 7.10 -37.02
N GLY A 737 21.80 7.05 -36.03
CA GLY A 737 21.31 8.24 -35.32
C GLY A 737 20.52 9.24 -36.20
N ARG A 738 20.00 8.80 -37.35
CA ARG A 738 19.34 9.67 -38.35
C ARG A 738 17.81 9.55 -38.35
N SER A 739 17.23 8.75 -37.45
CA SER A 739 15.78 8.65 -37.33
C SER A 739 15.19 9.98 -36.83
N ALA A 740 13.98 10.32 -37.31
CA ALA A 740 13.28 11.54 -36.89
C ALA A 740 13.07 11.62 -35.36
N SER A 741 13.09 10.48 -34.68
CA SER A 741 12.97 10.41 -33.21
C SER A 741 14.24 10.84 -32.48
N TYR A 742 15.45 10.51 -32.95
CA TYR A 742 16.67 11.03 -32.32
C TYR A 742 16.79 12.56 -32.45
N VAL A 743 16.28 13.10 -33.56
CA VAL A 743 16.18 14.56 -33.74
C VAL A 743 15.20 15.17 -32.74
N ASN A 744 14.05 14.51 -32.50
CA ASN A 744 13.09 14.96 -31.50
C ASN A 744 13.66 14.85 -30.07
N ASP A 745 14.36 13.77 -29.71
CA ASP A 745 15.01 13.61 -28.40
C ASP A 745 16.06 14.69 -28.17
N GLY A 746 16.84 15.04 -29.21
CA GLY A 746 17.77 16.16 -29.17
C GLY A 746 17.07 17.51 -28.94
N ILE A 747 15.91 17.74 -29.57
CA ILE A 747 15.08 18.94 -29.35
C ILE A 747 14.54 18.95 -27.91
N CYS A 748 13.99 17.83 -27.42
CA CYS A 748 13.51 17.69 -26.03
C CYS A 748 14.62 18.02 -25.03
N ALA A 749 15.79 17.40 -25.17
CA ALA A 749 16.94 17.67 -24.30
C ALA A 749 17.38 19.14 -24.36
N SER A 750 17.40 19.75 -25.55
CA SER A 750 17.79 21.16 -25.71
C SER A 750 16.80 22.13 -25.02
N LEU A 751 15.50 21.85 -25.09
CA LEU A 751 14.46 22.65 -24.46
C LEU A 751 14.51 22.50 -22.93
N VAL A 752 14.63 21.26 -22.45
CA VAL A 752 14.75 20.97 -21.01
C VAL A 752 15.99 21.67 -20.45
N GLN A 753 17.16 21.52 -21.06
CA GLN A 753 18.39 22.15 -20.56
C GLN A 753 18.32 23.68 -20.54
N ARG A 754 17.68 24.30 -21.56
CA ARG A 754 17.52 25.76 -21.63
C ARG A 754 16.60 26.30 -20.53
N TYR A 755 15.47 25.64 -20.29
CA TYR A 755 14.44 26.15 -19.37
C TYR A 755 14.51 25.58 -17.95
N LEU A 756 15.33 24.56 -17.70
CA LEU A 756 15.50 23.96 -16.38
C LEU A 756 15.78 24.97 -15.25
N PRO A 757 16.67 25.98 -15.41
CA PRO A 757 16.91 26.96 -14.35
C PRO A 757 15.65 27.75 -13.95
N HIS A 758 14.78 28.08 -14.92
CA HIS A 758 13.51 28.76 -14.67
C HIS A 758 12.51 27.83 -13.97
N VAL A 759 12.44 26.56 -14.38
CA VAL A 759 11.59 25.55 -13.73
C VAL A 759 11.99 25.35 -12.27
N LEU A 760 13.29 25.19 -11.99
CA LEU A 760 13.79 25.01 -10.62
C LEU A 760 13.47 26.21 -9.73
N ARG A 761 13.53 27.43 -10.27
CA ARG A 761 13.11 28.64 -9.56
C ARG A 761 11.60 28.64 -9.29
N ASN A 762 10.79 28.27 -10.27
CA ASN A 762 9.33 28.25 -10.15
C ASN A 762 8.84 27.18 -9.16
N CYS A 763 9.56 26.07 -9.01
CA CYS A 763 9.31 25.10 -7.95
C CYS A 763 9.44 25.72 -6.54
N LEU A 764 10.30 26.72 -6.36
CA LEU A 764 10.57 27.38 -5.08
C LEU A 764 9.87 28.75 -4.95
N TYR A 765 8.94 29.06 -5.85
CA TYR A 765 8.26 30.36 -5.89
C TYR A 765 7.23 30.50 -4.77
N ASP A 766 6.22 29.64 -4.76
CA ASP A 766 5.13 29.58 -3.79
C ASP A 766 4.93 28.15 -3.23
N GLN A 767 3.88 27.95 -2.42
CA GLN A 767 3.45 26.63 -1.95
C GLN A 767 2.08 26.26 -2.55
N ASP A 768 1.71 26.89 -3.67
CA ASP A 768 0.37 26.86 -4.24
C ASP A 768 0.37 26.14 -5.61
N GLU A 769 -0.65 26.43 -6.43
CA GLU A 769 -0.91 25.74 -7.71
C GLU A 769 0.23 25.92 -8.74
N HIS A 770 0.90 27.07 -8.76
CA HIS A 770 1.98 27.35 -9.71
C HIS A 770 3.21 26.47 -9.43
N SER A 771 3.69 26.46 -8.19
CA SER A 771 4.82 25.60 -7.83
C SER A 771 4.46 24.13 -7.99
N LEU A 772 3.23 23.69 -7.73
CA LEU A 772 2.79 22.31 -8.01
C LEU A 772 2.91 21.93 -9.49
N LYS A 773 2.52 22.80 -10.44
CA LYS A 773 2.69 22.54 -11.88
C LYS A 773 4.17 22.44 -12.27
N ALA A 774 5.01 23.33 -11.74
CA ALA A 774 6.45 23.29 -11.97
C ALA A 774 7.08 22.01 -11.40
N ILE A 775 6.65 21.57 -10.20
CA ILE A 775 7.09 20.34 -9.55
C ILE A 775 6.70 19.11 -10.37
N HIS A 776 5.47 19.04 -10.89
CA HIS A 776 5.07 17.93 -11.77
C HIS A 776 5.86 17.90 -13.07
N PHE A 777 6.22 19.06 -13.63
CA PHE A 777 7.11 19.11 -14.79
C PHE A 777 8.54 18.69 -14.45
N LEU A 778 9.06 19.07 -13.27
CA LEU A 778 10.35 18.59 -12.78
C LEU A 778 10.34 17.07 -12.58
N GLN A 779 9.26 16.52 -12.03
CA GLN A 779 9.07 15.07 -11.88
C GLN A 779 9.13 14.35 -13.23
N LEU A 780 8.49 14.90 -14.26
CA LEU A 780 8.55 14.38 -15.63
C LEU A 780 9.98 14.44 -16.18
N ILE A 781 10.68 15.56 -16.01
CA ILE A 781 12.08 15.73 -16.48
C ILE A 781 13.01 14.69 -15.82
N VAL A 782 12.88 14.49 -14.51
CA VAL A 782 13.67 13.51 -13.75
C VAL A 782 13.36 12.08 -14.21
N ARG A 783 12.08 11.76 -14.42
CA ARG A 783 11.65 10.43 -14.90
C ARG A 783 12.19 10.10 -16.28
N VAL A 784 12.12 11.05 -17.22
CA VAL A 784 12.57 10.86 -18.60
C VAL A 784 14.11 10.89 -18.72
N GLY A 785 14.81 11.57 -17.79
CA GLY A 785 16.28 11.54 -17.72
C GLY A 785 16.99 12.55 -18.63
N PHE A 786 16.30 13.59 -19.12
CA PHE A 786 16.92 14.63 -19.96
C PHE A 786 17.75 15.66 -19.19
N ALA A 787 17.60 15.74 -17.86
CA ALA A 787 18.37 16.64 -17.00
C ALA A 787 19.42 15.89 -16.18
N ASN A 788 20.54 16.55 -15.91
CA ASN A 788 21.55 16.04 -15.00
C ASN A 788 20.98 16.01 -13.56
N PRO A 789 20.90 14.85 -12.89
CA PRO A 789 20.39 14.74 -11.52
C PRO A 789 21.04 15.69 -10.53
N LYS A 790 22.32 16.02 -10.74
CA LYS A 790 23.10 16.93 -9.90
C LYS A 790 22.49 18.34 -9.82
N LEU A 791 21.84 18.81 -10.90
CA LEU A 791 21.21 20.12 -10.94
C LEU A 791 19.81 20.13 -10.30
N CYS A 792 19.12 19.00 -10.31
CA CYS A 792 17.75 18.89 -9.81
C CYS A 792 17.70 18.59 -8.31
N ILE A 793 18.64 17.80 -7.79
CA ILE A 793 18.59 17.30 -6.41
C ILE A 793 18.55 18.41 -5.35
N PRO A 794 19.26 19.56 -5.46
CA PRO A 794 19.19 20.59 -4.43
C PRO A 794 17.78 21.14 -4.27
N THR A 795 17.07 21.36 -5.39
CA THR A 795 15.68 21.83 -5.39
C THR A 795 14.73 20.79 -4.84
N ILE A 796 14.92 19.51 -5.18
CA ILE A 796 14.10 18.41 -4.66
C ILE A 796 14.20 18.33 -3.13
N ILE A 797 15.42 18.40 -2.58
CA ILE A 797 15.65 18.42 -1.14
C ILE A 797 15.01 19.65 -0.49
N ALA A 798 15.08 20.82 -1.13
CA ALA A 798 14.40 22.01 -0.64
C ALA A 798 12.87 21.83 -0.58
N LEU A 799 12.27 21.14 -1.55
CA LEU A 799 10.83 20.87 -1.57
C LEU A 799 10.38 19.89 -0.48
N GLU A 800 11.23 18.95 -0.05
CA GLU A 800 10.93 18.06 1.07
C GLU A 800 10.70 18.81 2.39
N SER A 801 11.26 20.02 2.53
CA SER A 801 11.05 20.90 3.68
C SER A 801 9.67 21.59 3.69
N SER A 802 8.87 21.45 2.62
CA SER A 802 7.57 22.11 2.52
C SER A 802 6.58 21.67 3.62
N THR A 803 5.75 22.63 4.04
CA THR A 803 4.62 22.43 4.99
C THR A 803 3.46 21.69 4.32
N VAL A 804 3.34 21.79 2.98
CA VAL A 804 2.31 21.11 2.20
C VAL A 804 2.69 19.63 2.02
N LEU A 805 1.83 18.74 2.53
CA LEU A 805 2.06 17.29 2.48
C LEU A 805 2.23 16.75 1.06
N LEU A 806 1.45 17.24 0.10
CA LEU A 806 1.49 16.79 -1.30
C LEU A 806 2.86 17.08 -1.95
N ILE A 807 3.36 18.31 -1.81
CA ILE A 807 4.68 18.73 -2.31
C ILE A 807 5.77 17.85 -1.71
N ARG A 808 5.73 17.67 -0.39
CA ARG A 808 6.71 16.86 0.32
C ARG A 808 6.71 15.40 -0.14
N GLN A 809 5.55 14.79 -0.37
CA GLN A 809 5.46 13.41 -0.86
C GLN A 809 5.99 13.25 -2.29
N VAL A 810 5.68 14.19 -3.19
CA VAL A 810 6.20 14.18 -4.56
C VAL A 810 7.71 14.37 -4.58
N ALA A 811 8.24 15.26 -3.73
CA ALA A 811 9.68 15.46 -3.59
C ALA A 811 10.40 14.21 -3.05
N LEU A 812 9.86 13.57 -2.01
CA LEU A 812 10.43 12.35 -1.45
C LEU A 812 10.48 11.21 -2.46
N THR A 813 9.41 11.00 -3.23
CA THR A 813 9.40 9.98 -4.28
C THR A 813 10.42 10.26 -5.38
N MET A 814 10.58 11.52 -5.80
CA MET A 814 11.65 11.88 -6.75
C MET A 814 13.06 11.67 -6.17
N HIS A 815 13.25 11.91 -4.88
CA HIS A 815 14.53 11.69 -4.23
C HIS A 815 14.83 10.19 -4.10
N GLU A 816 13.87 9.36 -3.71
CA GLU A 816 13.97 7.89 -3.69
C GLU A 816 14.35 7.36 -5.09
N ASP A 817 13.62 7.77 -6.13
CA ASP A 817 13.91 7.37 -7.52
C ASP A 817 15.33 7.74 -7.98
N LEU A 818 15.82 8.91 -7.58
CA LEU A 818 17.17 9.37 -7.91
C LEU A 818 18.25 8.69 -7.07
N PHE A 819 17.94 8.37 -5.81
CA PHE A 819 18.85 7.66 -4.91
C PHE A 819 19.12 6.26 -5.42
N ASP A 820 18.07 5.52 -5.78
CA ASP A 820 18.17 4.15 -6.28
C ASP A 820 18.97 4.06 -7.60
N LYS A 821 18.86 5.06 -8.48
CA LYS A 821 19.55 5.08 -9.78
C LYS A 821 20.95 5.72 -9.73
N HIS A 822 21.15 6.72 -8.87
CA HIS A 822 22.30 7.64 -8.94
C HIS A 822 22.90 8.02 -7.57
N GLU A 823 22.84 7.14 -6.56
CA GLU A 823 23.35 7.34 -5.18
C GLU A 823 24.65 8.17 -5.11
N SER A 824 25.73 7.69 -5.75
CA SER A 824 27.04 8.36 -5.71
C SER A 824 27.09 9.77 -6.31
N LEU A 825 26.23 10.06 -7.31
CA LEU A 825 26.19 11.36 -7.98
C LEU A 825 25.46 12.40 -7.12
N ILE A 826 24.35 12.00 -6.50
CA ILE A 826 23.50 12.89 -5.70
C ILE A 826 24.13 13.25 -4.35
N GLU A 827 24.87 12.31 -3.74
CA GLU A 827 25.58 12.53 -2.46
C GLU A 827 26.47 13.77 -2.49
N SER A 828 27.09 14.05 -3.64
CA SER A 828 27.98 15.20 -3.82
C SER A 828 27.27 16.56 -3.67
N SER A 829 25.94 16.61 -3.85
CA SER A 829 25.14 17.84 -3.92
C SER A 829 24.14 17.99 -2.77
N TYR A 830 24.13 17.07 -1.81
CA TYR A 830 23.30 17.16 -0.61
C TYR A 830 23.58 18.39 0.23
N VAL A 831 24.84 18.83 0.28
CA VAL A 831 25.23 20.07 0.98
C VAL A 831 24.50 21.28 0.37
N ASP A 832 24.45 21.37 -0.95
CA ASP A 832 23.78 22.47 -1.64
C ASP A 832 22.26 22.39 -1.47
N GLY A 833 21.70 21.18 -1.45
CA GLY A 833 20.28 20.95 -1.16
C GLY A 833 19.86 21.35 0.24
N LEU A 834 20.65 21.01 1.26
CA LEU A 834 20.38 21.42 2.64
C LEU A 834 20.44 22.94 2.81
N LYS A 835 21.42 23.60 2.18
CA LYS A 835 21.49 25.07 2.16
C LYS A 835 20.26 25.68 1.49
N LEU A 836 19.87 25.15 0.33
CA LEU A 836 18.71 25.63 -0.41
C LEU A 836 17.40 25.40 0.36
N ALA A 837 17.26 24.30 1.09
CA ALA A 837 16.12 24.03 1.97
C ALA A 837 15.97 25.10 3.06
N VAL A 838 17.08 25.49 3.70
CA VAL A 838 17.10 26.57 4.71
C VAL A 838 16.69 27.90 4.09
N THR A 839 17.28 28.27 2.94
CA THR A 839 16.90 29.51 2.22
C THR A 839 15.43 29.51 1.82
N TYR A 840 14.91 28.37 1.36
CA TYR A 840 13.51 28.21 0.98
C TYR A 840 12.59 28.39 2.19
N ARG A 841 12.87 27.76 3.34
CA ARG A 841 12.07 27.95 4.56
C ARG A 841 12.18 29.36 5.13
N LYS A 842 13.38 29.94 5.11
CA LYS A 842 13.64 31.32 5.54
C LYS A 842 12.75 32.33 4.80
N LYS A 843 12.47 32.09 3.50
CA LYS A 843 11.58 32.93 2.68
C LYS A 843 10.13 33.00 3.21
N PHE A 844 9.59 31.91 3.75
CA PHE A 844 8.18 31.86 4.19
C PHE A 844 8.00 32.14 5.67
N VAL A 845 8.95 31.69 6.49
CA VAL A 845 8.83 31.64 7.95
C VAL A 845 9.67 32.74 8.62
N GLY A 846 10.64 33.32 7.92
CA GLY A 846 11.65 34.19 8.49
C GLY A 846 12.70 33.42 9.30
N SER A 847 13.84 34.04 9.59
CA SER A 847 14.96 33.38 10.30
C SER A 847 14.61 32.91 11.72
N ARG A 848 13.63 33.55 12.38
CA ARG A 848 13.30 33.29 13.80
C ARG A 848 12.61 31.96 14.01
N HIS A 849 11.58 31.65 13.22
CA HIS A 849 10.79 30.44 13.46
C HIS A 849 11.34 29.19 12.75
N LEU A 850 12.52 29.27 12.11
CA LEU A 850 13.24 28.10 11.59
C LEU A 850 13.53 27.05 12.68
N ILE A 851 13.65 27.49 13.94
CA ILE A 851 13.96 26.64 15.07
C ILE A 851 12.77 25.78 15.55
N HIS A 852 11.55 26.12 15.12
CA HIS A 852 10.33 25.38 15.45
C HIS A 852 9.92 24.37 14.37
N GLU A 853 10.53 24.46 13.17
CA GLU A 853 10.26 23.55 12.07
C GLU A 853 10.92 22.19 12.32
N THR A 854 10.09 21.16 12.49
CA THR A 854 10.55 19.79 12.78
C THR A 854 10.05 18.79 11.72
N GLY A 855 10.82 17.73 11.50
CA GLY A 855 10.40 16.58 10.68
C GLY A 855 10.91 16.53 9.24
N PHE A 856 11.63 17.54 8.74
CA PHE A 856 12.30 17.49 7.43
C PHE A 856 13.39 16.42 7.39
N LEU A 857 14.38 16.50 8.30
CA LEU A 857 15.50 15.55 8.33
C LEU A 857 15.06 14.11 8.60
N LYS A 858 13.95 13.90 9.33
CA LYS A 858 13.40 12.55 9.56
C LYS A 858 13.09 11.84 8.23
N ASN A 859 12.50 12.56 7.28
CA ASN A 859 12.12 11.99 5.98
C ASN A 859 13.34 11.83 5.09
N PHE A 860 14.23 12.82 5.04
CA PHE A 860 15.50 12.74 4.31
C PHE A 860 16.34 11.54 4.77
N VAL A 861 16.46 11.38 6.09
CA VAL A 861 17.21 10.27 6.71
C VAL A 861 16.57 8.93 6.38
N LYS A 862 15.23 8.85 6.30
CA LYS A 862 14.54 7.62 5.90
C LYS A 862 14.97 7.18 4.49
N VAL A 863 15.08 8.09 3.53
CA VAL A 863 15.55 7.78 2.16
C VAL A 863 16.98 7.22 2.20
N SER A 864 17.88 7.85 2.96
CA SER A 864 19.27 7.34 3.10
C SER A 864 19.40 6.00 3.86
N HIS A 865 18.35 5.55 4.54
CA HIS A 865 18.31 4.32 5.35
C HIS A 865 17.56 3.16 4.67
N SER A 866 17.11 3.32 3.42
CA SER A 866 16.47 2.27 2.63
C SER A 866 17.40 1.07 2.42
N ASP A 867 18.70 1.33 2.24
CA ASP A 867 19.73 0.30 2.14
C ASP A 867 20.36 -0.01 3.52
N SER A 868 20.46 -1.30 3.88
CA SER A 868 20.96 -1.75 5.20
C SER A 868 22.46 -1.48 5.49
N LYS A 869 23.09 -0.60 4.70
CA LYS A 869 24.52 -0.28 4.78
C LYS A 869 24.76 0.84 5.79
N THR A 870 25.13 0.46 7.01
CA THR A 870 25.59 1.33 8.12
C THR A 870 26.72 2.32 7.78
N THR A 871 27.35 2.20 6.61
CA THR A 871 28.42 3.09 6.13
C THR A 871 27.87 4.42 5.58
N THR A 872 26.62 4.44 5.08
CA THR A 872 26.00 5.61 4.43
C THR A 872 25.57 6.67 5.44
N THR A 873 25.02 6.28 6.59
CA THR A 873 24.58 7.20 7.66
C THR A 873 25.73 8.01 8.26
N LYS A 874 26.91 7.41 8.48
CA LYS A 874 28.10 8.15 8.95
C LYS A 874 28.61 9.17 7.95
N LYS A 875 28.58 8.85 6.64
CA LYS A 875 28.93 9.81 5.59
C LYS A 875 27.93 10.95 5.55
N PHE A 876 26.64 10.64 5.66
CA PHE A 876 25.57 11.62 5.74
C PHE A 876 25.72 12.58 6.93
N LEU A 877 25.97 12.05 8.13
CA LEU A 877 26.24 12.87 9.31
C LEU A 877 27.42 13.81 9.07
N LYS A 878 28.53 13.31 8.51
CA LYS A 878 29.69 14.15 8.13
C LYS A 878 29.32 15.22 7.09
N MET A 879 28.38 14.96 6.18
CA MET A 879 27.92 15.92 5.18
C MET A 879 27.09 17.05 5.79
N ILE A 880 26.19 16.76 6.74
CA ILE A 880 25.41 17.80 7.45
C ILE A 880 26.34 18.78 8.18
N TRP A 881 27.43 18.28 8.77
CA TRP A 881 28.37 19.13 9.50
C TRP A 881 29.35 19.87 8.58
N ARG A 882 29.45 19.49 7.29
CA ARG A 882 30.41 20.08 6.35
C ARG A 882 30.22 21.59 6.11
N PRO A 883 28.99 22.13 5.96
CA PRO A 883 28.76 23.58 5.96
C PRO A 883 29.25 24.28 7.23
N LEU A 884 29.17 23.61 8.37
CA LEU A 884 29.56 24.15 9.68
C LEU A 884 31.07 24.10 9.89
N ASN A 885 31.82 23.26 9.16
CA ASN A 885 33.29 23.32 9.14
C ASN A 885 33.83 24.65 8.60
N THR A 886 33.00 25.47 7.94
CA THR A 886 33.37 26.85 7.60
C THR A 886 33.59 27.72 8.85
N LEU A 887 33.12 27.29 10.02
CA LEU A 887 33.38 27.88 11.34
C LEU A 887 34.70 27.40 11.96
N ASP A 888 35.31 26.33 11.41
CA ASP A 888 36.60 25.77 11.83
C ASP A 888 37.80 26.37 11.07
N SER A 889 37.60 27.18 10.01
CA SER A 889 38.68 27.81 9.23
C SER A 889 39.27 29.03 9.95
N GLU A 890 40.58 29.28 9.94
CA GLU A 890 41.19 30.42 10.68
C GLU A 890 40.58 31.80 10.32
N ASP A 891 40.05 31.97 9.10
CA ASP A 891 39.53 33.26 8.56
C ASP A 891 38.04 33.55 8.85
N VAL A 892 37.43 32.97 9.89
CA VAL A 892 35.97 33.11 10.15
C VAL A 892 35.53 34.55 10.41
N PHE A 893 36.42 35.37 11.00
CA PHE A 893 36.12 36.76 11.31
C PHE A 893 36.21 37.70 10.08
N GLU A 894 36.91 37.27 9.03
CA GLU A 894 37.01 37.97 7.74
C GLU A 894 35.74 37.81 6.88
N LYS A 895 34.86 36.87 7.25
CA LYS A 895 33.59 36.65 6.55
C LYS A 895 32.56 37.75 6.83
N SER A 896 31.68 37.96 5.86
CA SER A 896 30.61 38.95 5.98
C SER A 896 29.63 38.59 7.11
N GLN A 897 29.02 39.61 7.74
CA GLN A 897 27.99 39.40 8.77
C GLN A 897 26.83 38.51 8.26
N GLN A 898 26.52 38.62 6.97
CA GLN A 898 25.46 37.86 6.31
C GLN A 898 25.79 36.37 6.19
N GLU A 899 27.05 36.01 5.90
CA GLU A 899 27.48 34.60 5.89
C GLU A 899 27.39 33.95 7.27
N LEU A 900 27.77 34.67 8.34
CA LEU A 900 27.63 34.17 9.71
C LEU A 900 26.16 34.01 10.12
N ALA A 901 25.28 34.92 9.68
CA ALA A 901 23.85 34.81 9.89
C ALA A 901 23.23 33.62 9.14
N ASP A 902 23.67 33.35 7.91
CA ASP A 902 23.20 32.20 7.13
C ASP A 902 23.68 30.87 7.72
N VAL A 903 24.90 30.83 8.26
CA VAL A 903 25.41 29.64 8.98
C VAL A 903 24.65 29.40 10.28
N ARG A 904 24.31 30.46 11.03
CA ARG A 904 23.44 30.38 12.22
C ARG A 904 22.06 29.85 11.86
N ASP A 905 21.42 30.42 10.83
CA ASP A 905 20.08 30.00 10.37
C ASP A 905 20.09 28.53 9.91
N TYR A 906 21.17 28.10 9.25
CA TYR A 906 21.39 26.70 8.90
C TYR A 906 21.44 25.81 10.14
N LEU A 907 22.22 26.18 11.15
CA LEU A 907 22.35 25.42 12.39
C LEU A 907 21.02 25.33 13.15
N TYR A 908 20.27 26.44 13.24
CA TYR A 908 18.96 26.46 13.91
C TYR A 908 18.01 25.45 13.28
N TYR A 909 17.90 25.50 11.95
CA TYR A 909 17.00 24.63 11.21
C TYR A 909 17.41 23.15 11.34
N ILE A 910 18.71 22.85 11.20
CA ILE A 910 19.22 21.48 11.29
C ILE A 910 19.07 20.92 12.71
N ALA A 911 19.40 21.69 13.74
CA ALA A 911 19.29 21.26 15.14
C ALA A 911 17.84 20.97 15.54
N ALA A 912 16.89 21.83 15.12
CA ALA A 912 15.46 21.59 15.33
C ALA A 912 15.00 20.28 14.67
N ASN A 913 15.43 20.03 13.43
CA ASN A 913 15.04 18.84 12.68
C ASN A 913 15.69 17.54 13.16
N PHE A 914 16.87 17.60 13.78
CA PHE A 914 17.53 16.43 14.37
C PHE A 914 16.71 15.78 15.49
N SER A 915 15.87 16.55 16.18
CA SER A 915 14.95 16.02 17.19
C SER A 915 14.03 14.92 16.65
N GLY A 916 13.71 14.93 15.34
CA GLY A 916 12.88 13.92 14.70
C GLY A 916 13.65 12.73 14.10
N VAL A 917 14.98 12.76 14.10
CA VAL A 917 15.84 11.73 13.51
C VAL A 917 16.02 10.56 14.48
N THR A 918 15.97 9.33 13.97
CA THR A 918 16.23 8.10 14.72
C THR A 918 17.50 7.43 14.20
N LEU A 919 18.57 7.50 14.97
CA LEU A 919 19.83 6.78 14.74
C LEU A 919 19.67 5.33 15.17
N LYS A 920 20.17 4.39 14.34
CA LYS A 920 19.96 2.94 14.54
C LYS A 920 21.04 2.33 15.42
N ASN A 921 22.28 2.82 15.32
CA ASN A 921 23.45 2.23 15.98
C ASN A 921 24.07 3.17 17.00
N GLN A 922 24.67 2.60 18.06
CA GLN A 922 25.35 3.37 19.09
C GLN A 922 26.54 4.17 18.53
N ASP A 923 27.24 3.62 17.54
CA ASP A 923 28.34 4.26 16.82
C ASP A 923 27.92 5.52 16.05
N GLU A 924 26.68 5.58 15.55
CA GLU A 924 26.15 6.78 14.89
C GLU A 924 25.89 7.90 15.90
N VAL A 925 25.31 7.55 17.05
CA VAL A 925 25.04 8.49 18.16
C VAL A 925 26.34 9.07 18.70
N LEU A 926 27.35 8.23 18.94
CA LEU A 926 28.65 8.67 19.45
C LEU A 926 29.43 9.51 18.42
N SER A 927 29.36 9.16 17.13
CA SER A 927 29.98 9.96 16.07
C SER A 927 29.33 11.35 15.94
N LEU A 928 28.02 11.46 16.18
CA LEU A 928 27.29 12.73 16.20
C LEU A 928 27.76 13.60 17.37
N ILE A 929 27.78 13.03 18.58
CA ILE A 929 28.24 13.72 19.80
C ILE A 929 29.67 14.22 19.62
N ALA A 930 30.57 13.39 19.10
CA ALA A 930 31.97 13.77 18.89
C ALA A 930 32.14 14.91 17.87
N SER A 931 31.30 14.94 16.83
CA SER A 931 31.31 16.03 15.84
C SER A 931 30.82 17.34 16.44
N ILE A 932 29.78 17.30 17.26
CA ILE A 932 29.24 18.46 17.98
C ILE A 932 30.29 19.00 18.98
N GLU A 933 30.90 18.14 19.80
CA GLU A 933 31.92 18.54 20.78
C GLU A 933 33.11 19.23 20.12
N LYS A 934 33.60 18.68 19.00
CA LYS A 934 34.71 19.28 18.25
C LYS A 934 34.37 20.70 17.78
N LEU A 935 33.19 20.90 17.19
CA LEU A 935 32.75 22.20 16.69
C LEU A 935 32.51 23.20 17.83
N THR A 936 31.89 22.75 18.92
CA THR A 936 31.67 23.60 20.11
C THR A 936 33.00 24.07 20.69
N MET A 937 33.97 23.16 20.93
CA MET A 937 35.28 23.54 21.48
C MET A 937 36.05 24.52 20.59
N SER A 938 36.00 24.33 19.26
CA SER A 938 36.61 25.23 18.29
C SER A 938 36.00 26.64 18.36
N LEU A 939 34.67 26.75 18.38
CA LEU A 939 33.96 28.02 18.48
C LEU A 939 34.19 28.73 19.82
N VAL A 940 34.21 27.97 20.92
CA VAL A 940 34.47 28.48 22.27
C VAL A 940 35.86 29.09 22.38
N ASN A 941 36.89 28.34 21.96
CA ASN A 941 38.27 28.83 21.99
C ASN A 941 38.42 30.12 21.18
N ARG A 942 37.73 30.24 20.04
CA ARG A 942 37.76 31.45 19.21
C ARG A 942 37.04 32.62 19.87
N LEU A 943 35.85 32.38 20.42
CA LEU A 943 35.09 33.41 21.12
C LEU A 943 35.90 33.95 22.32
N SER A 944 36.55 33.07 23.08
CA SER A 944 37.46 33.46 24.17
C SER A 944 38.67 34.25 23.65
N ASN A 945 39.38 33.77 22.62
CA ASN A 945 40.54 34.48 22.05
C ASN A 945 40.18 35.89 21.56
N ILE A 946 39.02 36.07 20.90
CA ILE A 946 38.60 37.39 20.39
C ILE A 946 38.22 38.33 21.54
N LEU A 947 37.59 37.81 22.60
CA LEU A 947 37.29 38.58 23.81
C LEU A 947 38.55 38.96 24.58
N GLU A 948 39.59 38.12 24.55
CA GLU A 948 40.88 38.34 25.24
C GLU A 948 41.86 39.23 24.45
N GLU A 949 41.94 39.11 23.12
CA GLU A 949 42.99 39.77 22.30
C GLU A 949 42.66 41.20 21.84
N GLN A 950 41.38 41.57 21.63
CA GLN A 950 41.05 42.86 20.98
C GLN A 950 40.18 43.83 21.78
N GLY A 951 39.45 43.40 22.82
CA GLY A 951 38.39 44.22 23.42
C GLY A 951 37.28 44.52 22.40
N ALA A 952 36.14 43.83 22.49
CA ALA A 952 35.10 43.85 21.46
C ALA A 952 34.72 45.28 21.03
N LYS A 953 35.01 45.65 19.77
CA LYS A 953 34.50 46.90 19.18
C LYS A 953 32.99 46.77 18.99
N GLN A 954 32.23 47.86 19.17
CA GLN A 954 30.76 47.86 19.01
C GLN A 954 30.28 47.31 17.64
N GLU A 955 31.09 47.44 16.59
CA GLU A 955 30.80 46.94 15.24
C GLU A 955 30.86 45.41 15.12
N ASP A 956 31.54 44.72 16.05
CA ASP A 956 31.75 43.26 16.01
C ASP A 956 30.73 42.46 16.84
N TYR A 957 29.93 43.13 17.67
CA TYR A 957 28.92 42.49 18.52
C TYR A 957 27.90 41.63 17.76
N PRO A 958 27.39 42.02 16.58
CA PRO A 958 26.48 41.17 15.81
C PRO A 958 27.14 39.86 15.34
N LYS A 959 28.43 39.90 14.99
CA LYS A 959 29.20 38.71 14.59
C LYS A 959 29.42 37.79 15.79
N LEU A 960 29.83 38.36 16.93
CA LEU A 960 30.04 37.64 18.18
C LEU A 960 28.75 37.01 18.72
N ALA A 961 27.62 37.71 18.63
CA ALA A 961 26.33 37.19 19.07
C ALA A 961 25.84 36.02 18.20
N ASN A 962 26.09 36.05 16.89
CA ASN A 962 25.79 34.91 16.01
C ASN A 962 26.64 33.67 16.38
N MET A 963 27.93 33.86 16.71
CA MET A 963 28.80 32.76 17.18
C MET A 963 28.34 32.21 18.53
N ALA A 964 28.05 33.09 19.48
CA ALA A 964 27.52 32.73 20.80
C ALA A 964 26.20 31.94 20.69
N SER A 965 25.31 32.37 19.80
CA SER A 965 24.05 31.67 19.52
C SER A 965 24.27 30.25 19.00
N CYS A 966 25.25 30.05 18.11
CA CYS A 966 25.61 28.72 17.63
C CYS A 966 26.11 27.80 18.74
N ILE A 967 26.91 28.32 19.68
CA ILE A 967 27.43 27.57 20.84
C ILE A 967 26.28 27.08 21.73
N ILE A 968 25.31 27.96 22.02
CA ILE A 968 24.14 27.62 22.84
C ILE A 968 23.32 26.48 22.18
N VAL A 969 23.05 26.58 20.88
CA VAL A 969 22.27 25.57 20.15
C VAL A 969 22.99 24.22 20.09
N LEU A 970 24.30 24.21 19.80
CA LEU A 970 25.11 22.98 19.78
C LEU A 970 25.13 22.29 21.16
N SER A 971 25.28 23.08 22.23
CA SER A 971 25.34 22.57 23.61
C SER A 971 24.01 21.94 24.03
N ARG A 972 22.88 22.56 23.67
CA ARG A 972 21.54 22.00 23.89
C ARG A 972 21.30 20.73 23.07
N LEU A 973 21.67 20.72 21.79
CA LEU A 973 21.54 19.55 20.92
C LEU A 973 22.31 18.34 21.48
N LYS A 974 23.53 18.57 21.98
CA LYS A 974 24.33 17.54 22.65
C LYS A 974 23.60 16.96 23.86
N ARG A 975 23.13 17.83 24.78
CA ARG A 975 22.43 17.41 25.99
C ARG A 975 21.18 16.58 25.67
N CYS A 976 20.33 17.06 24.76
CA CYS A 976 19.14 16.33 24.34
C CYS A 976 19.48 14.97 23.71
N THR A 977 20.53 14.88 22.90
CA THR A 977 20.95 13.61 22.28
C THR A 977 21.44 12.61 23.32
N VAL A 978 22.19 13.06 24.33
CA VAL A 978 22.66 12.23 25.44
C VAL A 978 21.49 11.67 26.25
N ASP A 979 20.52 12.53 26.59
CA ASP A 979 19.35 12.16 27.38
C ASP A 979 18.42 11.20 26.60
N GLN A 980 18.15 11.46 25.31
CA GLN A 980 17.27 10.65 24.47
C GLN A 980 17.79 9.21 24.23
N TYR A 981 19.11 9.03 24.21
CA TYR A 981 19.75 7.74 23.94
C TYR A 981 20.38 7.09 25.18
N GLY A 982 20.32 7.73 26.34
CA GLY A 982 20.88 7.21 27.60
C GLY A 982 22.39 6.94 27.51
N VAL A 983 23.14 7.83 26.86
CA VAL A 983 24.59 7.66 26.68
C VAL A 983 25.32 8.12 27.94
N THR A 984 26.19 7.28 28.51
CA THR A 984 27.01 7.65 29.68
C THR A 984 28.31 8.35 29.26
N SER A 985 28.83 9.26 30.10
CA SER A 985 30.11 9.95 29.89
C SER A 985 31.29 8.98 29.72
N GLU A 986 31.27 7.84 30.41
CA GLU A 986 32.25 6.77 30.25
C GLU A 986 32.26 6.16 28.84
N LYS A 987 31.08 6.01 28.21
CA LYS A 987 30.97 5.49 26.83
C LYS A 987 31.52 6.47 25.81
N ILE A 988 31.33 7.78 26.03
CA ILE A 988 31.91 8.85 25.20
C ILE A 988 33.44 8.81 25.30
N THR A 989 33.98 8.70 26.50
CA THR A 989 35.44 8.63 26.74
C THR A 989 36.07 7.40 26.08
N LYS A 990 35.45 6.22 26.25
CA LYS A 990 35.87 4.97 25.57
C LYS A 990 35.81 5.05 24.04
N TYR A 991 34.89 5.84 23.49
CA TYR A 991 34.80 6.05 22.04
C TYR A 991 36.00 6.82 21.48
N TYR A 992 36.46 7.83 22.22
CA TYR A 992 37.67 8.58 21.87
C TYR A 992 38.93 7.72 21.99
N GLU A 993 39.04 6.94 23.07
CA GLU A 993 40.18 6.02 23.30
C GLU A 993 40.31 4.92 22.24
N SER A 994 39.20 4.55 21.58
CA SER A 994 39.14 3.52 20.54
C SER A 994 39.29 4.04 19.10
N ASN A 995 39.81 5.26 18.92
CA ASN A 995 39.98 5.91 17.61
C ASN A 995 38.71 5.95 16.74
N GLN A 996 37.51 6.00 17.35
CA GLN A 996 36.23 6.07 16.64
C GLN A 996 35.95 4.86 15.72
N SER A 997 36.61 3.71 15.94
CA SER A 997 36.42 2.51 15.13
C SER A 997 36.53 1.22 15.97
N SER A 998 35.43 0.81 16.60
CA SER A 998 35.33 -0.52 17.22
C SER A 998 34.03 -1.22 16.80
N LYS A 999 34.08 -2.56 16.66
CA LYS A 999 32.88 -3.38 16.38
C LYS A 999 31.89 -3.36 17.56
N GLU A 1000 32.35 -3.01 18.75
CA GLU A 1000 31.56 -3.01 19.99
C GLU A 1000 30.47 -1.94 20.01
N PHE A 1001 30.61 -0.86 19.22
CA PHE A 1001 29.61 0.21 19.14
C PHE A 1001 28.58 0.01 18.03
N LYS A 1002 28.62 -1.10 17.27
CA LYS A 1002 27.62 -1.42 16.23
C LYS A 1002 26.32 -2.04 16.78
N VAL A 1003 26.07 -1.90 18.08
CA VAL A 1003 24.86 -2.41 18.74
C VAL A 1003 23.69 -1.48 18.41
N ALA A 1004 22.51 -2.07 18.18
CA ALA A 1004 21.29 -1.33 17.93
C ALA A 1004 20.83 -0.58 19.18
N VAL A 1005 20.35 0.66 19.02
CA VAL A 1005 19.89 1.50 20.13
C VAL A 1005 18.46 1.98 19.87
N ASN A 1006 17.64 2.00 20.91
CA ASN A 1006 16.29 2.58 20.85
C ASN A 1006 16.33 4.02 21.35
N LYS A 1007 15.62 4.89 20.65
CA LYS A 1007 15.39 6.27 21.08
C LYS A 1007 14.24 6.30 22.08
N ASN A 1008 14.40 6.99 23.21
CA ASN A 1008 13.30 7.21 24.15
C ASN A 1008 12.53 8.48 23.74
N ASP A 1009 11.36 8.29 23.12
CA ASP A 1009 10.47 9.38 22.68
C ASP A 1009 9.73 10.07 23.85
N SER A 1010 9.90 9.59 25.09
CA SER A 1010 9.32 10.17 26.31
C SER A 1010 10.08 11.40 26.84
N PHE A 1011 11.29 11.65 26.36
CA PHE A 1011 12.08 12.83 26.72
C PHE A 1011 11.70 14.01 25.81
N PRO A 1012 11.71 15.25 26.34
CA PRO A 1012 11.28 16.41 25.58
C PRO A 1012 12.03 16.50 24.24
N VAL A 1013 11.27 16.78 23.17
CA VAL A 1013 11.78 17.31 21.90
C VAL A 1013 12.70 18.48 22.24
N VAL A 1014 13.75 18.73 21.46
CA VAL A 1014 14.62 19.90 21.67
C VAL A 1014 13.75 21.17 21.68
N THR A 1015 13.31 21.61 22.87
CA THR A 1015 12.52 22.82 23.02
C THR A 1015 13.51 23.94 23.25
N PHE A 1016 13.57 24.84 22.28
CA PHE A 1016 14.32 26.08 22.39
C PHE A 1016 13.53 27.17 23.11
N GLU A 1017 12.33 26.85 23.61
CA GLU A 1017 11.51 27.73 24.45
C GLU A 1017 12.34 28.25 25.64
N GLY A 1018 12.39 29.57 25.78
CA GLY A 1018 13.15 30.25 26.83
C GLY A 1018 14.63 30.53 26.53
N VAL A 1019 15.12 30.32 25.30
CA VAL A 1019 16.31 31.08 24.86
C VAL A 1019 15.83 32.44 24.36
N MET A 1020 16.56 33.51 24.69
CA MET A 1020 16.38 34.87 24.17
C MET A 1020 16.64 34.92 22.64
N PHE A 1021 15.92 34.13 21.85
CA PHE A 1021 15.96 34.14 20.39
C PHE A 1021 14.70 34.80 19.80
N ASP A 1022 13.60 34.83 20.56
CA ASP A 1022 12.33 35.46 20.16
C ASP A 1022 12.36 37.00 20.18
N GLU A 1023 13.33 37.61 20.87
CA GLU A 1023 13.49 39.07 21.03
C GLU A 1023 14.45 39.73 20.00
N MET A 1024 15.05 38.95 19.07
CA MET A 1024 15.96 39.47 18.03
C MET A 1024 15.24 40.33 16.97
N SER A 1025 14.87 41.57 17.29
CA SER A 1025 14.39 42.55 16.31
C SER A 1025 15.51 42.99 15.33
N ASP A 1026 15.16 43.54 14.16
CA ASP A 1026 16.13 44.20 13.26
C ASP A 1026 16.62 45.57 13.82
N SER A 1027 16.23 45.89 15.05
CA SER A 1027 16.53 47.13 15.77
C SER A 1027 16.99 46.82 17.21
N VAL A 1028 18.01 45.98 17.37
CA VAL A 1028 18.47 45.52 18.69
C VAL A 1028 19.67 46.32 19.18
N ASP A 1029 19.55 46.80 20.42
CA ASP A 1029 20.57 47.46 21.23
C ASP A 1029 21.75 46.52 21.56
N ASN A 1030 22.96 47.07 21.66
CA ASN A 1030 24.20 46.35 22.00
C ASN A 1030 24.08 45.51 23.30
N GLU A 1031 23.18 45.89 24.20
CA GLU A 1031 22.91 45.22 25.49
C GLU A 1031 22.40 43.77 25.32
N PHE A 1032 21.64 43.48 24.26
CA PHE A 1032 21.14 42.14 23.98
C PHE A 1032 22.23 41.21 23.43
N TYR A 1033 23.12 41.74 22.57
CA TYR A 1033 24.28 41.00 22.09
C TYR A 1033 25.22 40.64 23.24
N GLU A 1034 25.42 41.55 24.20
CA GLU A 1034 26.16 41.28 25.43
C GLU A 1034 25.54 40.15 26.28
N GLN A 1035 24.21 40.13 26.42
CA GLN A 1035 23.54 39.07 27.16
C GLN A 1035 23.72 37.69 26.51
N ILE A 1036 23.60 37.57 25.19
CA ILE A 1036 23.80 36.29 24.49
C ILE A 1036 25.25 35.81 24.60
N ILE A 1037 26.23 36.73 24.48
CA ILE A 1037 27.64 36.40 24.64
C ILE A 1037 27.90 35.92 26.07
N LYS A 1038 27.34 36.60 27.08
CA LYS A 1038 27.44 36.21 28.49
C LYS A 1038 26.84 34.83 28.76
N ILE A 1039 25.64 34.56 28.25
CA ILE A 1039 24.98 33.25 28.38
C ILE A 1039 25.85 32.17 27.73
N ALA A 1040 26.40 32.42 26.53
CA ALA A 1040 27.29 31.45 25.89
C ALA A 1040 28.55 31.18 26.73
N THR A 1041 29.18 32.21 27.33
CA THR A 1041 30.33 32.01 28.22
C THR A 1041 29.99 31.29 29.52
N GLU A 1042 28.76 31.40 30.02
CA GLU A 1042 28.28 30.67 31.21
C GLU A 1042 27.83 29.23 30.89
N THR A 1043 27.47 28.95 29.63
CA THR A 1043 26.98 27.62 29.18
C THR A 1043 28.11 26.64 28.88
N VAL A 1044 29.27 27.17 28.50
CA VAL A 1044 30.55 26.45 28.31
C VAL A 1044 31.09 26.02 29.65
#